data_AF-A0A410RQB0-F1
#
_entry.id   AF-A0A410RQB0-F1
#
_cell.length_a   1.000
_cell.length_b   1.000
_cell.length_c   1.000
_cell.angle_alpha   90.00
_cell.angle_beta   90.00
_cell.angle_gamma   90.00
#
_symmetry.space_group_name_H-M   'P 1'
#
loop_
_entity.id
_entity.type
_entity.pdbx_description
1 polymer ?
#
loop_
_entity_poly.entity_id
_entity_poly.type
_entity_poly.pdbx_seq_one_letter_code
_entity_poly.pdbx_strand_id
1 'polypeptide(L)'
;MRQRTLIIDNHDSFTFNLFQLLAEVGGTEPLVVRNDERPWRELRGLAFDNIVISPGPGRPDRPADFGVCRDALLEADVPILGVCLGHQGLGHVHGASIQHAPEVMHGRLSPVRHSGTDLFQGLPQDFPVVRYHSLCLARPLPEDLVETAWAPDGVLMALRHASLPRWGVQFHPESIATTHGRQLLANFVRLSRGHQAHRPNRRPEAPHERTPLPPPGTFQVHHRKLRLEADPEQAFVTLLGGNEHAFWLDSSRVESGLSRFSFMGDATGPHSAVIHYQVNPRRLTVRRRQGTEEHSTELFEFLQQELTRLRVAPSGLPFDFQGGFVGHLGYELKHDCGAPPPHASPDPDASLILADRLLAWDHLERTVYLVALAPEHEAAEVQAWFDTTESSLRALPPLAPLEPRPGAPFPVRLARDRETYLADIQRCLEQLHEGETYEVCLTNKLLARTHVEPLDLYRSLRRLNPAPYAAYLRMGPLGIACSSPERFLRVDAERWVESKPIKGTLRRGSTPAEDESLRQQLGSQEKDRAENLMIVDLVRNDLGRVCEVGSVHVPRLMHVESYATVHQLVSTIRGHLRPGLTAVDAVRAAFPGGSMTGAPKERTMELIDRLEGEARGVYSGAIGYFSATGAADLNIVIRTAVVRPGEVSIGAGGAIVALSDPAAELEEMLLKSRVVLKALSMALGRPDGLPEPGAAPGA
;
A
#
# COMPACT_ATOMS: atom_id res chain seq x y z
N MET A 1 -14.92 12.84 32.43
CA MET A 1 -13.79 13.65 31.92
C MET A 1 -13.25 12.96 30.67
N ARG A 2 -12.82 13.74 29.68
CA ARG A 2 -12.13 13.25 28.48
C ARG A 2 -10.78 12.64 28.89
N GLN A 3 -10.43 11.47 28.36
CA GLN A 3 -9.19 10.77 28.72
C GLN A 3 -8.09 11.08 27.72
N ARG A 4 -6.93 11.50 28.21
CA ARG A 4 -5.74 11.80 27.42
C ARG A 4 -4.80 10.60 27.47
N THR A 5 -4.63 9.94 26.34
CA THR A 5 -3.72 8.80 26.21
C THR A 5 -2.48 9.24 25.45
N LEU A 6 -1.30 8.90 25.98
CA LEU A 6 -0.05 8.92 25.22
C LEU A 6 0.15 7.52 24.63
N ILE A 7 0.35 7.42 23.32
CA ILE A 7 0.84 6.21 22.66
C ILE A 7 2.31 6.42 22.34
N ILE A 8 3.17 5.53 22.85
CA ILE A 8 4.57 5.47 22.45
C ILE A 8 4.68 4.44 21.32
N ASP A 9 4.97 4.91 20.12
CA ASP A 9 5.07 4.13 18.88
C ASP A 9 6.47 3.56 18.72
N ASN A 10 6.60 2.23 18.74
CA ASN A 10 7.86 1.52 18.47
C ASN A 10 8.02 1.22 16.97
N HIS A 11 7.66 2.17 16.09
CA HIS A 11 7.73 2.05 14.63
C HIS A 11 6.91 0.87 14.07
N ASP A 12 5.75 0.59 14.66
CA ASP A 12 4.91 -0.52 14.23
C ASP A 12 3.92 -0.11 13.13
N SER A 13 3.47 -1.09 12.35
CA SER A 13 2.44 -0.90 11.34
C SER A 13 1.01 -1.09 11.86
N PHE A 14 0.79 -1.18 13.18
CA PHE A 14 -0.55 -1.29 13.77
C PHE A 14 -0.87 -0.20 14.82
N THR A 15 0.07 0.71 15.11
CA THR A 15 -0.09 1.78 16.11
C THR A 15 -1.34 2.64 15.89
N PHE A 16 -1.65 3.01 14.65
CA PHE A 16 -2.84 3.81 14.36
C PHE A 16 -4.15 3.02 14.43
N ASN A 17 -4.11 1.69 14.43
CA ASN A 17 -5.29 0.88 14.79
C ASN A 17 -5.59 0.99 16.29
N LEU A 18 -4.55 0.96 17.15
CA LEU A 18 -4.70 1.28 18.58
C LEU A 18 -5.21 2.70 18.78
N PHE A 19 -4.63 3.67 18.07
CA PHE A 19 -5.08 5.07 18.11
C PHE A 19 -6.58 5.21 17.84
N GLN A 20 -7.07 4.60 16.75
CA GLN A 20 -8.49 4.69 16.35
C GLN A 20 -9.40 4.10 17.44
N LEU A 21 -9.08 2.91 17.92
CA LEU A 21 -9.87 2.26 18.98
C LEU A 21 -9.85 3.03 20.30
N LEU A 22 -8.67 3.52 20.72
CA LEU A 22 -8.49 4.32 21.94
C LEU A 22 -9.21 5.67 21.84
N ALA A 23 -9.19 6.31 20.68
CA ALA A 23 -9.93 7.54 20.43
C ALA A 23 -11.44 7.31 20.58
N GLU A 24 -11.97 6.20 20.06
CA GLU A 24 -13.36 5.83 20.20
C GLU A 24 -13.77 5.47 21.64
N VAL A 25 -12.96 4.71 22.39
CA VAL A 25 -13.30 4.31 23.78
C VAL A 25 -13.02 5.42 24.80
N GLY A 26 -11.96 6.22 24.56
CA GLY A 26 -11.51 7.30 25.43
C GLY A 26 -12.23 8.63 25.18
N GLY A 27 -12.79 8.79 23.98
CA GLY A 27 -13.52 9.98 23.54
C GLY A 27 -12.61 11.18 23.21
N THR A 28 -11.30 10.97 23.07
CA THR A 28 -10.30 11.98 22.70
C THR A 28 -9.18 11.31 21.93
N GLU A 29 -8.67 11.96 20.90
CA GLU A 29 -7.53 11.45 20.13
C GLU A 29 -6.29 11.31 21.02
N PRO A 30 -5.63 10.13 21.03
CA PRO A 30 -4.34 9.97 21.70
C PRO A 30 -3.26 10.86 21.10
N LEU A 31 -2.28 11.25 21.91
CA LEU A 31 -1.03 11.79 21.39
C LEU A 31 -0.12 10.61 21.01
N VAL A 32 0.39 10.55 19.79
CA VAL A 32 1.34 9.53 19.35
C VAL A 32 2.74 10.15 19.26
N VAL A 33 3.73 9.50 19.86
CA VAL A 33 5.14 9.91 19.81
C VAL A 33 6.00 8.68 19.54
N ARG A 34 6.98 8.76 18.64
CA ARG A 34 7.90 7.62 18.41
C ARG A 34 8.80 7.40 19.62
N ASN A 35 9.21 6.15 19.85
CA ASN A 35 10.01 5.79 21.02
C ASN A 35 11.41 6.45 21.06
N ASP A 36 11.86 7.03 19.95
CA ASP A 36 13.13 7.72 19.76
C ASP A 36 12.97 9.24 19.47
N GLU A 37 11.74 9.75 19.37
CA GLU A 37 11.49 11.14 18.95
C GLU A 37 11.87 12.15 20.04
N ARG A 38 11.56 11.83 21.31
CA ARG A 38 11.74 12.75 22.44
C ARG A 38 12.18 12.02 23.71
N PRO A 39 13.07 12.62 24.52
CA PRO A 39 13.47 12.03 25.79
C PRO A 39 12.32 12.06 26.80
N TRP A 40 12.32 11.10 27.73
CA TRP A 40 11.26 10.95 28.74
C TRP A 40 11.00 12.22 29.57
N ARG A 41 12.06 12.98 29.88
CA ARG A 41 11.99 14.24 30.65
C ARG A 41 11.05 15.28 30.04
N GLU A 42 10.89 15.27 28.71
CA GLU A 42 10.00 16.18 27.99
C GLU A 42 8.58 15.63 27.97
N LEU A 43 8.43 14.32 27.71
CA LEU A 43 7.14 13.64 27.71
C LEU A 43 6.46 13.70 29.08
N ARG A 44 7.17 13.44 30.18
CA ARG A 44 6.61 13.51 31.54
C ARG A 44 6.10 14.92 31.92
N GLY A 45 6.51 15.95 31.18
CA GLY A 45 6.00 17.32 31.34
C GLY A 45 4.60 17.51 30.75
N LEU A 46 4.20 16.66 29.80
CA LEU A 46 2.89 16.67 29.17
C LEU A 46 1.82 16.10 30.11
N ALA A 47 0.59 16.57 29.95
CA ALA A 47 -0.52 16.08 30.75
C ALA A 47 -1.23 14.92 30.03
N PHE A 48 -0.92 13.68 30.44
CA PHE A 48 -1.64 12.48 30.03
C PHE A 48 -2.16 11.70 31.24
N ASP A 49 -3.19 10.90 30.99
CA ASP A 49 -3.96 10.18 31.98
C ASP A 49 -3.57 8.70 32.08
N ASN A 50 -2.92 8.19 31.04
CA ASN A 50 -2.42 6.83 30.88
C ASN A 50 -1.46 6.78 29.67
N ILE A 51 -0.68 5.71 29.59
CA ILE A 51 0.25 5.44 28.50
C ILE A 51 -0.10 4.08 27.88
N VAL A 52 -0.02 4.01 26.56
CA VAL A 52 -0.03 2.76 25.80
C VAL A 52 1.31 2.64 25.08
N ILE A 53 2.04 1.56 25.33
CA ILE A 53 3.25 1.22 24.59
C ILE A 53 2.84 0.27 23.47
N SER A 54 3.01 0.71 22.22
CA SER A 54 2.58 -0.04 21.05
C SER A 54 3.38 -1.35 20.89
N PRO A 55 2.95 -2.25 19.99
CA PRO A 55 3.83 -3.25 19.42
C PRO A 55 5.02 -2.61 18.69
N GLY A 56 5.93 -3.44 18.20
CA GLY A 56 7.07 -3.03 17.38
C GLY A 56 7.91 -4.23 16.97
N PRO A 57 8.81 -4.06 15.99
CA PRO A 57 9.80 -5.05 15.64
C PRO A 57 10.94 -5.09 16.69
N GLY A 58 11.74 -6.13 16.65
CA GLY A 58 12.95 -6.25 17.44
C GLY A 58 12.69 -6.66 18.88
N ARG A 59 13.51 -6.15 19.81
CA ARG A 59 13.53 -6.64 21.19
C ARG A 59 13.58 -5.53 22.23
N PRO A 60 12.88 -5.67 23.37
CA PRO A 60 12.86 -4.63 24.39
C PRO A 60 14.16 -4.53 25.22
N ASP A 61 15.06 -5.52 25.10
CA ASP A 61 16.41 -5.49 25.66
C ASP A 61 17.40 -4.68 24.80
N ARG A 62 17.00 -4.24 23.60
CA ARG A 62 17.79 -3.39 22.72
C ARG A 62 17.32 -1.94 22.81
N PRO A 63 18.18 -0.99 23.25
CA PRO A 63 17.78 0.41 23.39
C PRO A 63 17.25 1.05 22.10
N ALA A 64 17.75 0.65 20.93
CA ALA A 64 17.28 1.17 19.64
C ALA A 64 15.85 0.76 19.29
N ASP A 65 15.37 -0.39 19.79
CA ASP A 65 14.03 -0.90 19.50
C ASP A 65 13.00 -0.44 20.54
N PHE A 66 13.45 -0.02 21.73
CA PHE A 66 12.56 0.25 22.86
C PHE A 66 12.65 1.67 23.43
N GLY A 67 13.73 2.40 23.14
CA GLY A 67 13.90 3.83 23.42
C GLY A 67 13.35 4.29 24.77
N VAL A 68 12.48 5.29 24.72
CA VAL A 68 11.86 5.94 25.88
C VAL A 68 10.86 5.05 26.64
N CYS A 69 10.44 3.92 26.07
CA CYS A 69 9.47 3.00 26.70
C CYS A 69 10.00 2.45 28.03
N ARG A 70 11.31 2.21 28.14
CA ARG A 70 11.96 1.76 29.38
C ARG A 70 11.77 2.77 30.51
N ASP A 71 12.03 4.04 30.23
CA ASP A 71 11.91 5.11 31.22
C ASP A 71 10.43 5.35 31.59
N ALA A 72 9.52 5.26 30.61
CA ALA A 72 8.09 5.31 30.88
C ALA A 72 7.63 4.19 31.85
N LEU A 73 8.11 2.96 31.64
CA LEU A 73 7.80 1.83 32.52
C LEU A 73 8.41 1.97 33.91
N LEU A 74 9.56 2.64 34.07
CA LEU A 74 10.20 2.82 35.38
C LEU A 74 9.62 4.02 36.15
N GLU A 75 9.41 5.14 35.47
CA GLU A 75 9.21 6.45 36.11
C GLU A 75 7.76 6.97 36.03
N ALA A 76 6.92 6.48 35.12
CA ALA A 76 5.56 7.00 35.01
C ALA A 76 4.68 6.61 36.21
N ASP A 77 3.87 7.56 36.63
CA ASP A 77 2.96 7.47 37.78
C ASP A 77 1.49 7.31 37.36
N VAL A 78 1.26 7.13 36.06
CA VAL A 78 -0.02 6.87 35.43
C VAL A 78 -0.12 5.40 34.99
N PRO A 79 -1.35 4.89 34.78
CA PRO A 79 -1.59 3.56 34.24
C PRO A 79 -0.91 3.31 32.89
N ILE A 80 -0.32 2.12 32.70
CA ILE A 80 0.36 1.72 31.47
C ILE A 80 -0.25 0.42 30.93
N LEU A 81 -0.50 0.39 29.61
CA LEU A 81 -0.76 -0.83 28.86
C LEU A 81 0.37 -1.09 27.85
N GLY A 82 1.05 -2.22 27.95
CA GLY A 82 1.99 -2.70 26.94
C GLY A 82 1.33 -3.69 25.97
N VAL A 83 1.49 -3.50 24.67
CA VAL A 83 1.00 -4.43 23.63
C VAL A 83 2.18 -5.07 22.91
N CYS A 84 2.20 -6.40 22.79
CA CYS A 84 3.26 -7.18 22.16
C CYS A 84 4.67 -6.80 22.65
N LEU A 85 5.44 -6.01 21.90
CA LEU A 85 6.74 -5.48 22.35
C LEU A 85 6.63 -4.72 23.68
N GLY A 86 5.57 -3.93 23.88
CA GLY A 86 5.30 -3.26 25.15
C GLY A 86 5.01 -4.23 26.31
N HIS A 87 4.36 -5.37 26.04
CA HIS A 87 4.15 -6.44 27.03
C HIS A 87 5.48 -7.11 27.41
N GLN A 88 6.30 -7.43 26.41
CA GLN A 88 7.63 -8.00 26.61
C GLN A 88 8.53 -7.03 27.38
N GLY A 89 8.47 -5.74 27.06
CA GLY A 89 9.23 -4.71 27.75
C GLY A 89 8.81 -4.52 29.20
N LEU A 90 7.50 -4.60 29.51
CA LEU A 90 7.02 -4.61 30.89
C LEU A 90 7.61 -5.81 31.66
N GLY A 91 7.64 -7.00 31.06
CA GLY A 91 8.30 -8.16 31.68
C GLY A 91 9.80 -7.93 31.88
N HIS A 92 10.49 -7.47 30.84
CA HIS A 92 11.93 -7.30 30.82
C HIS A 92 12.44 -6.28 31.84
N VAL A 93 11.78 -5.11 31.94
CA VAL A 93 12.13 -4.06 32.89
C VAL A 93 12.03 -4.54 34.35
N HIS A 94 11.17 -5.52 34.61
CA HIS A 94 10.99 -6.17 35.92
C HIS A 94 11.81 -7.46 36.09
N GLY A 95 12.72 -7.76 35.16
CA GLY A 95 13.67 -8.87 35.28
C GLY A 95 13.23 -10.19 34.65
N ALA A 96 12.10 -10.23 33.93
CA ALA A 96 11.74 -11.40 33.14
C ALA A 96 12.69 -11.53 31.93
N SER A 97 13.01 -12.78 31.55
CA SER A 97 13.84 -13.05 30.37
C SER A 97 12.97 -13.14 29.11
N ILE A 98 13.50 -12.73 27.96
CA ILE A 98 12.83 -12.85 26.65
C ILE A 98 13.46 -14.02 25.90
N GLN A 99 12.63 -14.89 25.36
CA GLN A 99 13.03 -16.05 24.56
C GLN A 99 12.22 -16.11 23.27
N HIS A 100 12.62 -16.97 22.33
CA HIS A 100 11.79 -17.29 21.17
C HIS A 100 10.52 -18.03 21.61
N ALA A 101 9.42 -17.68 20.96
CA ALA A 101 8.18 -18.41 21.10
C ALA A 101 8.35 -19.84 20.54
N PRO A 102 7.59 -20.83 21.05
CA PRO A 102 7.64 -22.19 20.52
C PRO A 102 7.33 -22.28 19.03
N GLU A 103 6.53 -21.35 18.53
CA GLU A 103 6.13 -21.23 17.13
C GLU A 103 5.98 -19.75 16.76
N VAL A 104 6.36 -19.38 15.54
CA VAL A 104 6.13 -18.04 14.99
C VAL A 104 4.68 -17.92 14.53
N MET A 105 3.95 -16.93 15.06
CA MET A 105 2.50 -16.86 14.94
C MET A 105 2.00 -15.63 14.16
N HIS A 106 2.81 -15.07 13.27
CA HIS A 106 2.48 -13.85 12.50
C HIS A 106 1.17 -13.95 11.73
N GLY A 107 0.19 -13.11 12.09
CA GLY A 107 -1.12 -13.05 11.44
C GLY A 107 -2.04 -14.22 11.75
N ARG A 108 -1.74 -14.99 12.81
CA ARG A 108 -2.47 -16.23 13.14
C ARG A 108 -3.31 -16.07 14.39
N LEU A 109 -4.41 -16.82 14.43
CA LEU A 109 -5.37 -16.80 15.52
C LEU A 109 -5.02 -17.81 16.60
N SER A 110 -5.29 -17.46 17.85
CA SER A 110 -5.29 -18.41 18.96
C SER A 110 -6.44 -18.09 19.91
N PRO A 111 -7.10 -19.10 20.51
CA PRO A 111 -7.98 -18.84 21.65
C PRO A 111 -7.13 -18.40 22.84
N VAL A 112 -7.69 -17.53 23.69
CA VAL A 112 -7.01 -17.09 24.92
C VAL A 112 -7.82 -17.42 26.17
N ARG A 113 -7.21 -18.16 27.09
CA ARG A 113 -7.75 -18.41 28.43
C ARG A 113 -7.24 -17.33 29.38
N HIS A 114 -8.08 -16.80 30.26
CA HIS A 114 -7.71 -15.67 31.12
C HIS A 114 -8.31 -15.72 32.53
N SER A 115 -7.76 -14.91 33.44
CA SER A 115 -8.22 -14.80 34.84
C SER A 115 -9.62 -14.19 34.99
N GLY A 116 -10.09 -13.42 34.00
CA GLY A 116 -11.40 -12.75 34.04
C GLY A 116 -11.40 -11.47 34.87
N THR A 117 -10.22 -10.98 35.25
CA THR A 117 -10.02 -9.76 36.05
C THR A 117 -9.41 -8.65 35.20
N ASP A 118 -9.46 -7.41 35.69
CA ASP A 118 -8.86 -6.22 35.06
C ASP A 118 -9.22 -6.06 33.57
N LEU A 119 -8.23 -6.18 32.68
CA LEU A 119 -8.37 -6.09 31.23
C LEU A 119 -9.40 -7.09 30.68
N PHE A 120 -9.56 -8.24 31.32
CA PHE A 120 -10.43 -9.33 30.89
C PHE A 120 -11.80 -9.33 31.56
N GLN A 121 -12.12 -8.32 32.36
CA GLN A 121 -13.40 -8.24 33.04
C GLN A 121 -14.55 -8.21 32.03
N GLY A 122 -15.46 -9.18 32.14
CA GLY A 122 -16.63 -9.32 31.27
C GLY A 122 -16.34 -9.88 29.87
N LEU A 123 -15.11 -10.35 29.60
CA LEU A 123 -14.78 -11.03 28.35
C LEU A 123 -15.06 -12.54 28.47
N PRO A 124 -15.55 -13.20 27.39
CA PRO A 124 -15.72 -14.64 27.38
C PRO A 124 -14.36 -15.35 27.35
N GLN A 125 -14.28 -16.54 27.91
CA GLN A 125 -13.08 -17.38 27.79
C GLN A 125 -12.87 -17.84 26.33
N ASP A 126 -11.62 -18.16 26.00
CA ASP A 126 -11.21 -18.79 24.73
C ASP A 126 -11.60 -18.01 23.46
N PHE A 127 -11.82 -16.70 23.60
CA PHE A 127 -12.08 -15.86 22.43
C PHE A 127 -10.84 -15.75 21.53
N PRO A 128 -11.03 -15.68 20.20
CA PRO A 128 -9.92 -15.64 19.27
C PRO A 128 -9.20 -14.28 19.33
N VAL A 129 -7.87 -14.34 19.43
CA VAL A 129 -6.94 -13.20 19.38
C VAL A 129 -5.90 -13.42 18.29
N VAL A 130 -5.42 -12.32 17.70
CA VAL A 130 -4.37 -12.34 16.67
C VAL A 130 -2.99 -12.16 17.30
N ARG A 131 -2.04 -12.98 16.86
CA ARG A 131 -0.65 -12.96 17.28
C ARG A 131 0.22 -12.40 16.15
N TYR A 132 1.26 -11.64 16.49
CA TYR A 132 2.33 -11.23 15.57
C TYR A 132 3.72 -11.34 16.22
N HIS A 133 3.91 -12.29 17.15
CA HIS A 133 5.17 -12.41 17.87
C HIS A 133 5.96 -13.65 17.47
N SER A 134 7.27 -13.47 17.37
CA SER A 134 8.29 -14.53 17.37
C SER A 134 8.95 -14.72 18.74
N LEU A 135 8.75 -13.76 19.64
CA LEU A 135 9.36 -13.71 20.96
C LEU A 135 8.29 -13.73 22.04
N CYS A 136 8.62 -14.25 23.21
CA CYS A 136 7.75 -14.24 24.39
C CYS A 136 8.57 -14.16 25.68
N LEU A 137 7.87 -13.88 26.78
CA LEU A 137 8.49 -13.91 28.11
C LEU A 137 8.69 -15.36 28.57
N ALA A 138 9.92 -15.65 29.01
CA ALA A 138 10.26 -16.92 29.63
C ALA A 138 9.63 -17.02 31.03
N ARG A 139 9.31 -18.25 31.44
CA ARG A 139 8.81 -18.57 32.79
C ARG A 139 9.88 -19.32 33.60
N PRO A 140 9.86 -19.23 34.94
CA PRO A 140 8.90 -18.49 35.78
C PRO A 140 9.10 -16.96 35.70
N LEU A 141 8.03 -16.19 35.95
CA LEU A 141 8.11 -14.73 36.06
C LEU A 141 8.67 -14.30 37.44
N PRO A 142 9.29 -13.11 37.53
CA PRO A 142 9.55 -12.41 38.78
C PRO A 142 8.29 -12.27 39.67
N GLU A 143 8.49 -12.21 40.99
CA GLU A 143 7.39 -12.21 41.99
C GLU A 143 6.45 -11.00 41.89
N ASP A 144 6.93 -9.88 41.34
CA ASP A 144 6.16 -8.65 41.14
C ASP A 144 5.29 -8.67 39.87
N LEU A 145 5.36 -9.74 39.08
CA LEU A 145 4.52 -9.94 37.89
C LEU A 145 3.55 -11.11 38.10
N VAL A 146 2.29 -10.87 37.72
CA VAL A 146 1.20 -11.85 37.84
C VAL A 146 0.68 -12.20 36.46
N GLU A 147 0.74 -13.49 36.12
CA GLU A 147 0.16 -14.03 34.88
C GLU A 147 -1.36 -13.90 34.88
N THR A 148 -1.94 -13.47 33.76
CA THR A 148 -3.40 -13.24 33.65
C THR A 148 -4.05 -13.86 32.42
N ALA A 149 -3.30 -14.26 31.40
CA ALA A 149 -3.83 -14.99 30.25
C ALA A 149 -2.80 -15.89 29.57
N TRP A 150 -3.27 -16.95 28.90
CA TRP A 150 -2.44 -18.01 28.29
C TRP A 150 -3.03 -18.50 26.96
N ALA A 151 -2.15 -18.91 26.05
CA ALA A 151 -2.51 -19.63 24.82
C ALA A 151 -2.37 -21.16 25.02
N PRO A 152 -2.98 -21.99 24.14
CA PRO A 152 -2.92 -23.45 24.24
C PRO A 152 -1.51 -24.05 24.15
N ASP A 153 -0.60 -23.38 23.44
CA ASP A 153 0.83 -23.73 23.32
C ASP A 153 1.64 -23.37 24.58
N GLY A 154 0.97 -22.85 25.62
CA GLY A 154 1.56 -22.48 26.88
C GLY A 154 2.19 -21.09 26.89
N VAL A 155 2.17 -20.33 25.80
CA VAL A 155 2.70 -18.95 25.78
C VAL A 155 1.87 -18.05 26.70
N LEU A 156 2.56 -17.23 27.49
CA LEU A 156 1.94 -16.19 28.32
C LEU A 156 1.37 -15.10 27.41
N MET A 157 0.06 -14.88 27.50
CA MET A 157 -0.65 -13.95 26.64
C MET A 157 -1.00 -12.62 27.31
N ALA A 158 -1.00 -12.57 28.64
CA ALA A 158 -1.13 -11.33 29.38
C ALA A 158 -0.57 -11.43 30.80
N LEU A 159 -0.12 -10.29 31.32
CA LEU A 159 0.35 -10.13 32.69
C LEU A 159 -0.07 -8.78 33.27
N ARG A 160 0.03 -8.66 34.59
CA ARG A 160 -0.05 -7.39 35.32
C ARG A 160 1.07 -7.29 36.34
N HIS A 161 1.45 -6.07 36.69
CA HIS A 161 2.28 -5.87 37.87
C HIS A 161 1.44 -6.09 39.14
N ALA A 162 2.07 -6.59 40.20
CA ALA A 162 1.39 -6.95 41.45
C ALA A 162 0.82 -5.72 42.17
N SER A 163 1.60 -4.64 42.26
CA SER A 163 1.25 -3.40 42.98
C SER A 163 1.08 -2.12 42.13
N LEU A 164 1.59 -2.09 40.90
CA LEU A 164 1.57 -0.89 40.04
C LEU A 164 0.48 -1.04 38.97
N PRO A 165 -0.14 0.06 38.49
CA PRO A 165 -1.20 0.02 37.49
C PRO A 165 -0.62 -0.25 36.08
N ARG A 166 0.00 -1.41 35.90
CA ARG A 166 0.71 -1.81 34.68
C ARG A 166 0.16 -3.14 34.22
N TRP A 167 -0.29 -3.18 32.98
CA TRP A 167 -0.78 -4.40 32.34
C TRP A 167 -0.08 -4.57 30.99
N GLY A 168 0.02 -5.81 30.52
CA GLY A 168 0.50 -6.08 29.19
C GLY A 168 -0.21 -7.25 28.54
N VAL A 169 -0.43 -7.17 27.24
CA VAL A 169 -0.96 -8.26 26.40
C VAL A 169 0.02 -8.59 25.26
N GLN A 170 0.28 -9.86 25.03
CA GLN A 170 1.22 -10.35 24.00
C GLN A 170 0.57 -10.45 22.60
N PHE A 171 -0.77 -10.50 22.55
CA PHE A 171 -1.57 -10.45 21.33
C PHE A 171 -1.95 -9.00 20.97
N HIS A 172 -2.53 -8.83 19.78
CA HIS A 172 -2.87 -7.52 19.23
C HIS A 172 -4.38 -7.26 19.34
N PRO A 173 -4.85 -6.53 20.38
CA PRO A 173 -6.26 -6.18 20.53
C PRO A 173 -6.75 -5.28 19.39
N GLU A 174 -5.87 -4.59 18.69
CA GLU A 174 -6.20 -3.69 17.58
C GLU A 174 -6.40 -4.36 16.23
N SER A 175 -5.95 -5.60 16.08
CA SER A 175 -6.12 -6.37 14.86
C SER A 175 -7.60 -6.64 14.59
N ILE A 176 -8.01 -6.53 13.33
CA ILE A 176 -9.41 -6.67 12.92
C ILE A 176 -10.01 -8.04 13.24
N ALA A 177 -9.19 -9.10 13.34
CA ALA A 177 -9.65 -10.45 13.65
C ALA A 177 -9.64 -10.78 15.15
N THR A 178 -9.21 -9.85 16.02
CA THR A 178 -9.34 -9.99 17.49
C THR A 178 -10.74 -9.57 17.94
N THR A 179 -11.58 -10.53 18.30
CA THR A 179 -13.04 -10.33 18.50
C THR A 179 -13.45 -9.40 19.66
N HIS A 180 -12.67 -9.32 20.74
CA HIS A 180 -13.00 -8.50 21.91
C HIS A 180 -11.96 -7.42 22.24
N GLY A 181 -11.10 -7.07 21.28
CA GLY A 181 -10.02 -6.11 21.49
C GLY A 181 -10.52 -4.71 21.89
N ARG A 182 -11.60 -4.23 21.27
CA ARG A 182 -12.26 -2.96 21.64
C ARG A 182 -12.70 -2.95 23.12
N GLN A 183 -13.33 -4.03 23.59
CA GLN A 183 -13.81 -4.12 24.98
C GLN A 183 -12.64 -4.20 25.97
N LEU A 184 -11.55 -4.88 25.59
CA LEU A 184 -10.31 -4.93 26.37
C LEU A 184 -9.72 -3.52 26.55
N LEU A 185 -9.63 -2.73 25.48
CA LEU A 185 -9.18 -1.33 25.55
C LEU A 185 -10.14 -0.45 26.36
N ALA A 186 -11.46 -0.69 26.26
CA ALA A 186 -12.44 -0.02 27.12
C ALA A 186 -12.25 -0.36 28.61
N ASN A 187 -11.88 -1.60 28.93
CA ASN A 187 -11.54 -2.01 30.29
C ASN A 187 -10.29 -1.28 30.80
N PHE A 188 -9.24 -1.18 29.98
CA PHE A 188 -8.05 -0.38 30.32
C PHE A 188 -8.39 1.09 30.56
N VAL A 189 -9.23 1.69 29.72
CA VAL A 189 -9.75 3.05 29.88
C VAL A 189 -10.48 3.22 31.22
N ARG A 190 -11.33 2.25 31.59
CA ARG A 190 -12.05 2.25 32.87
C ARG A 190 -11.10 2.17 34.06
N LEU A 191 -10.14 1.24 34.02
CA LEU A 191 -9.11 1.08 35.06
C LEU A 191 -8.31 2.38 35.23
N SER A 192 -7.96 3.01 34.11
CA SER A 192 -7.21 4.25 34.11
C SER A 192 -7.96 5.38 34.81
N ARG A 193 -9.25 5.56 34.49
CA ARG A 193 -10.12 6.56 35.13
C ARG A 193 -10.28 6.31 36.64
N GLY A 194 -10.31 5.05 37.07
CA GLY A 194 -10.34 4.69 38.49
C GLY A 194 -9.11 5.19 39.25
N HIS A 195 -7.92 5.08 38.64
CA HIS A 195 -6.67 5.59 39.21
C HIS A 195 -6.62 7.13 39.31
N GLN A 196 -7.28 7.82 38.38
CA GLN A 196 -7.26 9.29 38.31
C GLN A 196 -8.12 10.01 39.35
N ALA A 197 -9.04 9.31 40.02
CA ALA A 197 -9.91 9.89 41.05
C ALA A 197 -9.15 10.54 42.23
N HIS A 198 -7.82 10.42 42.26
CA HIS A 198 -6.92 10.93 43.31
C HIS A 198 -5.95 12.04 42.85
N ARG A 199 -6.10 12.65 41.65
CA ARG A 199 -5.19 13.72 41.17
C ARG A 199 -5.90 15.04 40.81
N PRO A 200 -5.27 16.20 41.12
CA PRO A 200 -5.81 17.51 40.74
C PRO A 200 -5.70 17.78 39.23
N ASN A 201 -6.70 18.49 38.73
CA ASN A 201 -6.99 18.73 37.33
C ASN A 201 -5.99 19.74 36.70
N ARG A 202 -5.25 19.36 35.65
CA ARG A 202 -4.41 20.29 34.85
C ARG A 202 -5.14 20.70 33.56
N ARG A 203 -5.18 22.01 33.31
CA ARG A 203 -5.91 22.65 32.19
C ARG A 203 -5.41 22.19 30.81
N PRO A 204 -6.30 22.09 29.81
CA PRO A 204 -5.93 21.74 28.45
C PRO A 204 -5.30 22.93 27.69
N GLU A 205 -4.36 22.63 26.80
CA GLU A 205 -4.00 23.49 25.68
C GLU A 205 -5.02 23.32 24.54
N ALA A 206 -5.27 24.42 23.83
CA ALA A 206 -6.25 24.50 22.77
C ALA A 206 -5.76 23.75 21.50
N PRO A 207 -6.68 23.09 20.77
CA PRO A 207 -6.33 22.51 19.48
C PRO A 207 -6.00 23.62 18.47
N HIS A 208 -5.01 23.35 17.63
CA HIS A 208 -4.66 24.22 16.50
C HIS A 208 -5.85 24.33 15.53
N GLU A 209 -6.41 25.54 15.41
CA GLU A 209 -7.26 25.90 14.29
C GLU A 209 -6.44 25.83 13.00
N ARG A 210 -6.95 25.08 12.03
CA ARG A 210 -6.36 25.02 10.68
C ARG A 210 -7.19 25.80 9.69
N THR A 211 -6.45 26.48 8.83
CA THR A 211 -6.93 27.37 7.79
C THR A 211 -7.84 26.63 6.81
N PRO A 212 -8.97 27.22 6.39
CA PRO A 212 -9.79 26.67 5.31
C PRO A 212 -8.96 26.45 4.04
N LEU A 213 -9.31 25.43 3.27
CA LEU A 213 -8.78 25.28 1.92
C LEU A 213 -9.10 26.55 1.12
N PRO A 214 -8.16 27.07 0.31
CA PRO A 214 -8.40 28.27 -0.48
C PRO A 214 -9.55 28.05 -1.49
N PRO A 215 -10.19 29.15 -1.94
CA PRO A 215 -11.27 29.08 -2.92
C PRO A 215 -10.80 28.42 -4.24
N PRO A 216 -11.71 27.80 -5.00
CA PRO A 216 -11.38 27.14 -6.26
C PRO A 216 -10.66 28.08 -7.24
N GLY A 217 -9.78 27.52 -8.05
CA GLY A 217 -8.97 28.26 -9.02
C GLY A 217 -9.78 28.80 -10.19
N THR A 218 -9.12 29.45 -11.14
CA THR A 218 -9.74 30.02 -12.35
C THR A 218 -10.11 28.98 -13.41
N PHE A 219 -9.79 27.70 -13.19
CA PHE A 219 -10.04 26.60 -14.12
C PHE A 219 -11.45 26.04 -13.95
N GLN A 220 -11.99 25.48 -15.03
CA GLN A 220 -13.23 24.72 -15.05
C GLN A 220 -13.07 23.47 -15.91
N VAL A 221 -13.98 22.50 -15.72
CA VAL A 221 -14.05 21.29 -16.52
C VAL A 221 -15.05 21.49 -17.64
N HIS A 222 -14.57 21.56 -18.87
CA HIS A 222 -15.38 21.49 -20.07
C HIS A 222 -15.46 20.03 -20.54
N HIS A 223 -16.64 19.57 -20.95
CA HIS A 223 -16.76 18.21 -21.48
C HIS A 223 -17.81 18.10 -22.59
N ARG A 224 -17.61 17.12 -23.48
CA ARG A 224 -18.57 16.74 -24.53
C ARG A 224 -18.71 15.21 -24.56
N LYS A 225 -19.95 14.72 -24.43
CA LYS A 225 -20.26 13.28 -24.56
C LYS A 225 -20.57 12.95 -26.02
N LEU A 226 -19.84 11.99 -26.58
CA LEU A 226 -20.02 11.47 -27.92
C LEU A 226 -20.62 10.06 -27.87
N ARG A 227 -21.74 9.88 -28.57
CA ARG A 227 -22.28 8.55 -28.87
C ARG A 227 -21.58 8.02 -30.12
N LEU A 228 -20.35 7.54 -29.93
CA LEU A 228 -19.49 7.03 -30.97
C LEU A 228 -18.90 5.69 -30.52
N GLU A 229 -19.03 4.69 -31.37
CA GLU A 229 -18.49 3.34 -31.16
C GLU A 229 -17.05 3.29 -31.70
N ALA A 230 -16.13 3.96 -31.01
CA ALA A 230 -14.70 3.97 -31.35
C ALA A 230 -13.93 2.96 -30.49
N ASP A 231 -13.04 2.17 -31.09
CA ASP A 231 -12.17 1.25 -30.35
C ASP A 231 -11.04 2.05 -29.64
N PRO A 232 -10.86 1.89 -28.31
CA PRO A 232 -9.85 2.66 -27.56
C PRO A 232 -8.41 2.34 -28.00
N GLU A 233 -8.11 1.11 -28.42
CA GLU A 233 -6.77 0.76 -28.90
C GLU A 233 -6.46 1.45 -30.23
N GLN A 234 -7.41 1.40 -31.17
CA GLN A 234 -7.35 2.10 -32.44
C GLN A 234 -7.19 3.62 -32.25
N ALA A 235 -7.97 4.22 -31.35
CA ALA A 235 -7.90 5.64 -31.05
C ALA A 235 -6.53 6.02 -30.46
N PHE A 236 -6.03 5.26 -29.48
CA PHE A 236 -4.74 5.54 -28.86
C PHE A 236 -3.60 5.46 -29.88
N VAL A 237 -3.51 4.36 -30.63
CA VAL A 237 -2.43 4.14 -31.62
C VAL A 237 -2.42 5.25 -32.67
N THR A 238 -3.59 5.67 -33.15
CA THR A 238 -3.69 6.67 -34.22
C THR A 238 -3.41 8.08 -33.72
N LEU A 239 -4.00 8.47 -32.57
CA LEU A 239 -4.03 9.87 -32.14
C LEU A 239 -2.89 10.24 -31.19
N LEU A 240 -2.43 9.28 -30.38
CA LEU A 240 -1.53 9.54 -29.24
C LEU A 240 -0.24 8.69 -29.29
N GLY A 241 -0.26 7.56 -29.99
CA GLY A 241 0.82 6.56 -29.95
C GLY A 241 2.18 7.06 -30.48
N GLY A 242 2.19 8.11 -31.31
CA GLY A 242 3.40 8.76 -31.80
C GLY A 242 3.96 9.86 -30.90
N ASN A 243 3.26 10.23 -29.82
CA ASN A 243 3.66 11.35 -28.96
C ASN A 243 4.74 10.93 -27.98
N GLU A 244 5.69 11.83 -27.74
CA GLU A 244 6.83 11.61 -26.83
C GLU A 244 6.38 11.39 -25.37
N HIS A 245 5.24 11.98 -24.98
CA HIS A 245 4.67 11.86 -23.65
C HIS A 245 3.17 11.61 -23.76
N ALA A 246 2.75 10.38 -23.47
CA ALA A 246 1.37 9.95 -23.61
C ALA A 246 1.03 8.90 -22.55
N PHE A 247 -0.25 8.84 -22.17
CA PHE A 247 -0.75 7.88 -21.20
C PHE A 247 -2.04 7.22 -21.69
N TRP A 248 -2.21 5.96 -21.30
CA TRP A 248 -3.46 5.22 -21.41
C TRP A 248 -3.65 4.45 -20.11
N LEU A 249 -4.54 4.94 -19.24
CA LEU A 249 -5.03 4.21 -18.07
C LEU A 249 -6.18 3.33 -18.56
N ASP A 250 -5.99 2.01 -18.57
CA ASP A 250 -6.85 1.09 -19.30
C ASP A 250 -7.58 0.10 -18.39
N SER A 251 -8.90 0.25 -18.34
CA SER A 251 -9.80 -0.82 -17.89
C SER A 251 -9.91 -1.91 -18.97
N SER A 252 -8.79 -2.51 -19.37
CA SER A 252 -8.71 -3.52 -20.43
C SER A 252 -9.58 -4.75 -20.17
N ARG A 253 -9.89 -4.99 -18.89
CA ARG A 253 -10.92 -5.91 -18.44
C ARG A 253 -12.04 -5.12 -17.79
N VAL A 254 -13.21 -5.10 -18.41
CA VAL A 254 -14.40 -4.41 -17.88
C VAL A 254 -15.11 -5.33 -16.90
N GLU A 255 -15.33 -4.84 -15.69
CA GLU A 255 -15.97 -5.60 -14.63
C GLU A 255 -16.84 -4.69 -13.77
N SER A 256 -18.11 -5.08 -13.60
CA SER A 256 -19.10 -4.26 -12.92
C SER A 256 -18.67 -3.93 -11.50
N GLY A 257 -18.64 -2.65 -11.15
CA GLY A 257 -18.21 -2.18 -9.82
C GLY A 257 -16.70 -2.16 -9.59
N LEU A 258 -15.88 -2.58 -10.57
CA LEU A 258 -14.42 -2.60 -10.47
C LEU A 258 -13.75 -1.71 -11.51
N SER A 259 -14.06 -1.92 -12.80
CA SER A 259 -13.39 -1.29 -13.93
C SER A 259 -14.38 -1.01 -15.07
N ARG A 260 -14.59 0.28 -15.37
CA ARG A 260 -15.57 0.77 -16.35
C ARG A 260 -14.98 1.72 -17.38
N PHE A 261 -13.99 2.51 -16.99
CA PHE A 261 -13.49 3.62 -17.80
C PHE A 261 -12.02 3.44 -18.18
N SER A 262 -11.68 3.78 -19.42
CA SER A 262 -10.29 3.98 -19.83
C SER A 262 -10.05 5.44 -20.14
N PHE A 263 -8.91 5.97 -19.71
CA PHE A 263 -8.53 7.37 -19.90
C PHE A 263 -7.25 7.44 -20.73
N MET A 264 -7.21 8.34 -21.70
CA MET A 264 -6.00 8.58 -22.47
C MET A 264 -5.80 10.05 -22.82
N GLY A 265 -4.55 10.45 -22.95
CA GLY A 265 -4.16 11.80 -23.28
C GLY A 265 -2.64 11.90 -23.42
N ASP A 266 -2.16 13.13 -23.56
CA ASP A 266 -0.76 13.45 -23.78
C ASP A 266 -0.36 14.79 -23.13
N ALA A 267 0.87 15.21 -23.36
CA ALA A 267 1.41 16.48 -22.90
C ALA A 267 1.42 17.57 -23.99
N THR A 268 0.41 17.61 -24.88
CA THR A 268 0.34 18.61 -25.98
C THR A 268 -0.65 19.73 -25.74
N GLY A 269 -1.49 19.64 -24.69
CA GLY A 269 -2.47 20.68 -24.38
C GLY A 269 -1.85 21.99 -23.90
N PRO A 270 -2.59 23.11 -24.00
CA PRO A 270 -2.09 24.46 -23.74
C PRO A 270 -1.54 24.68 -22.32
N HIS A 271 -2.12 24.00 -21.33
CA HIS A 271 -1.75 24.06 -19.91
C HIS A 271 -1.00 22.82 -19.43
N SER A 272 -0.73 21.88 -20.35
CA SER A 272 -0.04 20.64 -20.02
C SER A 272 1.40 20.86 -19.56
N ALA A 273 1.91 19.91 -18.79
CA ALA A 273 3.29 19.89 -18.32
C ALA A 273 3.77 18.44 -18.15
N VAL A 274 5.08 18.24 -18.28
CA VAL A 274 5.74 16.97 -17.92
C VAL A 274 6.59 17.20 -16.69
N ILE A 275 6.40 16.38 -15.67
CA ILE A 275 7.04 16.48 -14.37
C ILE A 275 7.91 15.25 -14.21
N HIS A 276 9.21 15.45 -13.98
CA HIS A 276 10.12 14.39 -13.57
C HIS A 276 10.69 14.71 -12.21
N TYR A 277 10.72 13.70 -11.35
CA TYR A 277 11.28 13.80 -10.01
C TYR A 277 12.28 12.68 -9.76
N GLN A 278 13.40 13.03 -9.15
CA GLN A 278 14.38 12.10 -8.60
C GLN A 278 14.55 12.44 -7.12
N VAL A 279 14.56 11.41 -6.27
CA VAL A 279 14.75 11.54 -4.83
C VAL A 279 16.22 11.81 -4.53
N ASN A 280 17.14 11.16 -5.26
CA ASN A 280 18.58 11.22 -5.00
C ASN A 280 19.42 11.31 -6.30
N PRO A 281 20.07 12.46 -6.59
CA PRO A 281 19.94 13.73 -5.88
C PRO A 281 18.52 14.30 -6.04
N ARG A 282 18.02 14.98 -5.00
CA ARG A 282 16.69 15.59 -5.05
C ARG A 282 16.59 16.58 -6.19
N ARG A 283 15.76 16.28 -7.18
CA ARG A 283 15.60 17.10 -8.37
C ARG A 283 14.19 16.98 -8.92
N LEU A 284 13.46 18.09 -8.93
CA LEU A 284 12.16 18.20 -9.58
C LEU A 284 12.29 19.08 -10.82
N THR A 285 11.89 18.56 -11.99
CA THR A 285 11.86 19.33 -13.24
C THR A 285 10.45 19.36 -13.80
N VAL A 286 10.02 20.54 -14.24
CA VAL A 286 8.71 20.77 -14.85
C VAL A 286 8.93 21.35 -16.24
N ARG A 287 8.59 20.58 -17.27
CA ARG A 287 8.62 21.04 -18.65
C ARG A 287 7.22 21.48 -19.07
N ARG A 288 7.09 22.76 -19.41
CA ARG A 288 5.88 23.38 -19.98
C ARG A 288 6.17 23.84 -21.41
N ARG A 289 5.14 24.32 -22.10
CA ARG A 289 5.31 24.92 -23.45
C ARG A 289 6.28 26.11 -23.47
N GLN A 290 6.39 26.85 -22.38
CA GLN A 290 7.22 28.06 -22.26
C GLN A 290 8.70 27.75 -21.95
N GLY A 291 9.02 26.53 -21.49
CA GLY A 291 10.36 26.14 -21.09
C GLY A 291 10.38 25.04 -20.03
N THR A 292 11.57 24.73 -19.54
CA THR A 292 11.78 23.78 -18.44
C THR A 292 12.23 24.55 -17.19
N GLU A 293 11.55 24.29 -16.08
CA GLU A 293 11.85 24.83 -14.76
C GLU A 293 12.40 23.72 -13.86
N GLU A 294 13.26 24.08 -12.92
CA GLU A 294 13.79 23.18 -11.89
C GLU A 294 13.39 23.72 -10.52
N HIS A 295 12.87 22.84 -9.65
CA HIS A 295 12.41 23.17 -8.32
C HIS A 295 13.15 22.34 -7.27
N SER A 296 13.33 22.92 -6.09
CA SER A 296 13.93 22.27 -4.93
C SER A 296 12.93 21.58 -4.00
N THR A 297 11.63 21.74 -4.25
CA THR A 297 10.54 21.13 -3.46
C THR A 297 10.41 19.63 -3.73
N GLU A 298 9.84 18.90 -2.77
CA GLU A 298 9.50 17.48 -2.90
C GLU A 298 8.27 17.29 -3.81
N LEU A 299 8.16 16.12 -4.44
CA LEU A 299 7.05 15.82 -5.36
C LEU A 299 5.68 16.00 -4.72
N PHE A 300 5.46 15.45 -3.51
CA PHE A 300 4.15 15.51 -2.85
C PHE A 300 3.76 16.94 -2.48
N GLU A 301 4.72 17.77 -2.07
CA GLU A 301 4.47 19.19 -1.79
C GLU A 301 4.12 19.95 -3.08
N PHE A 302 4.88 19.72 -4.15
CA PHE A 302 4.60 20.27 -5.48
C PHE A 302 3.20 19.91 -5.97
N LEU A 303 2.80 18.63 -5.85
CA LEU A 303 1.48 18.17 -6.25
C LEU A 303 0.37 18.85 -5.44
N GLN A 304 0.54 19.04 -4.13
CA GLN A 304 -0.44 19.75 -3.30
C GLN A 304 -0.60 21.20 -3.75
N GLN A 305 0.49 21.91 -4.01
CA GLN A 305 0.47 23.31 -4.45
C GLN A 305 -0.24 23.44 -5.81
N GLU A 306 0.12 22.61 -6.79
CA GLU A 306 -0.45 22.67 -8.13
C GLU A 306 -1.91 22.20 -8.17
N LEU A 307 -2.28 21.12 -7.45
CA LEU A 307 -3.68 20.67 -7.39
C LEU A 307 -4.56 21.70 -6.67
N THR A 308 -4.02 22.45 -5.72
CA THR A 308 -4.73 23.58 -5.09
C THR A 308 -5.01 24.68 -6.11
N ARG A 309 -4.02 25.01 -6.95
CA ARG A 309 -4.16 26.01 -8.03
C ARG A 309 -5.16 25.58 -9.10
N LEU A 310 -5.17 24.29 -9.45
CA LEU A 310 -6.01 23.69 -10.49
C LEU A 310 -7.41 23.31 -10.00
N ARG A 311 -7.70 23.47 -8.71
CA ARG A 311 -8.89 22.90 -8.07
C ARG A 311 -10.19 23.34 -8.76
N VAL A 312 -11.02 22.36 -9.09
CA VAL A 312 -12.34 22.54 -9.71
C VAL A 312 -13.44 21.88 -8.89
N ALA A 313 -14.67 22.36 -9.06
CA ALA A 313 -15.85 21.67 -8.55
C ALA A 313 -16.17 20.41 -9.39
N PRO A 314 -16.79 19.37 -8.82
CA PRO A 314 -17.24 18.21 -9.59
C PRO A 314 -18.21 18.61 -10.72
N SER A 315 -17.93 18.18 -11.95
CA SER A 315 -18.73 18.53 -13.13
C SER A 315 -19.99 17.69 -13.35
N GLY A 316 -20.22 16.65 -12.53
CA GLY A 316 -21.30 15.68 -12.72
C GLY A 316 -21.01 14.58 -13.74
N LEU A 317 -19.78 14.51 -14.28
CA LEU A 317 -19.31 13.36 -15.06
C LEU A 317 -19.35 12.07 -14.22
N PRO A 318 -19.58 10.89 -14.84
CA PRO A 318 -19.73 9.61 -14.12
C PRO A 318 -18.38 8.99 -13.70
N PHE A 319 -17.30 9.78 -13.69
CA PHE A 319 -15.96 9.36 -13.35
C PHE A 319 -15.16 10.49 -12.69
N ASP A 320 -14.13 10.10 -11.95
CA ASP A 320 -13.37 10.99 -11.06
C ASP A 320 -12.23 11.74 -11.77
N PHE A 321 -11.63 11.17 -12.83
CA PHE A 321 -10.51 11.80 -13.53
C PHE A 321 -10.97 12.86 -14.53
N GLN A 322 -10.94 14.12 -14.11
CA GLN A 322 -11.42 15.28 -14.89
C GLN A 322 -10.29 16.27 -15.20
N GLY A 323 -9.11 15.72 -15.52
CA GLY A 323 -7.86 16.49 -15.65
C GLY A 323 -7.08 16.53 -14.34
N GLY A 324 -5.80 16.86 -14.41
CA GLY A 324 -4.85 16.81 -13.29
C GLY A 324 -3.58 16.02 -13.64
N PHE A 325 -2.89 15.47 -12.64
CA PHE A 325 -1.64 14.74 -12.84
C PHE A 325 -1.89 13.26 -13.11
N VAL A 326 -1.21 12.68 -14.09
CA VAL A 326 -1.28 11.26 -14.43
C VAL A 326 0.10 10.72 -14.78
N GLY A 327 0.45 9.54 -14.28
CA GLY A 327 1.72 8.91 -14.58
C GLY A 327 2.11 7.88 -13.53
N HIS A 328 3.40 7.77 -13.25
CA HIS A 328 3.93 6.78 -12.30
C HIS A 328 4.64 7.44 -11.12
N LEU A 329 4.53 6.77 -9.97
CA LEU A 329 5.24 6.99 -8.73
C LEU A 329 6.13 5.76 -8.50
N GLY A 330 7.44 5.90 -8.65
CA GLY A 330 8.42 4.84 -8.41
C GLY A 330 8.54 4.47 -6.93
N TYR A 331 8.94 3.24 -6.66
CA TYR A 331 9.04 2.68 -5.30
C TYR A 331 9.96 3.49 -4.38
N GLU A 332 11.03 4.08 -4.93
CA GLU A 332 12.02 4.85 -4.15
C GLU A 332 11.47 6.17 -3.57
N LEU A 333 10.29 6.63 -4.02
CA LEU A 333 9.54 7.70 -3.34
C LEU A 333 9.17 7.37 -1.89
N LYS A 334 9.31 6.10 -1.47
CA LYS A 334 9.26 5.69 -0.07
C LYS A 334 10.10 6.58 0.85
N HIS A 335 11.22 7.10 0.35
CA HIS A 335 12.10 7.96 1.14
C HIS A 335 11.40 9.25 1.58
N ASP A 336 10.71 9.92 0.65
CA ASP A 336 9.91 11.11 0.96
C ASP A 336 8.64 10.78 1.77
N CYS A 337 8.36 9.49 1.97
CA CYS A 337 7.30 8.97 2.84
C CYS A 337 7.81 8.52 4.23
N GLY A 338 9.10 8.72 4.52
CA GLY A 338 9.72 8.42 5.83
C GLY A 338 10.59 7.17 5.86
N ALA A 339 10.82 6.50 4.72
CA ALA A 339 11.71 5.35 4.62
C ALA A 339 13.20 5.76 4.55
N PRO A 340 14.13 4.81 4.76
CA PRO A 340 15.57 5.04 4.61
C PRO A 340 15.98 5.57 3.22
N PRO A 341 17.20 6.11 3.08
CA PRO A 341 17.74 6.56 1.80
C PRO A 341 17.66 5.45 0.74
N PRO A 342 17.13 5.73 -0.46
CA PRO A 342 16.90 4.71 -1.45
C PRO A 342 18.19 4.43 -2.25
N HIS A 343 18.21 3.27 -2.91
CA HIS A 343 19.13 3.01 -4.00
C HIS A 343 18.80 3.93 -5.18
N ALA A 344 19.81 4.34 -5.95
CA ALA A 344 19.56 5.17 -7.13
C ALA A 344 18.89 4.35 -8.25
N SER A 345 17.74 4.83 -8.71
CA SER A 345 17.05 4.28 -9.89
C SER A 345 17.65 4.86 -11.18
N PRO A 346 17.79 4.07 -12.27
CA PRO A 346 18.17 4.59 -13.58
C PRO A 346 17.07 5.45 -14.22
N ASP A 347 15.81 5.27 -13.80
CA ASP A 347 14.67 6.07 -14.24
C ASP A 347 14.30 7.12 -13.17
N PRO A 348 13.59 8.20 -13.55
CA PRO A 348 12.98 9.10 -12.58
C PRO A 348 12.13 8.34 -11.55
N ASP A 349 12.21 8.73 -10.29
CA ASP A 349 11.37 8.19 -9.21
C ASP A 349 9.92 8.66 -9.31
N ALA A 350 9.63 9.67 -10.13
CA ALA A 350 8.30 9.90 -10.68
C ALA A 350 8.38 10.51 -12.08
N SER A 351 7.44 10.15 -12.94
CA SER A 351 7.17 10.87 -14.18
C SER A 351 5.65 11.05 -14.32
N LEU A 352 5.20 12.30 -14.39
CA LEU A 352 3.78 12.66 -14.45
C LEU A 352 3.53 13.63 -15.62
N ILE A 353 2.35 13.56 -16.19
CA ILE A 353 1.79 14.52 -17.14
C ILE A 353 0.70 15.28 -16.41
N LEU A 354 0.77 16.61 -16.41
CA LEU A 354 -0.40 17.45 -16.13
C LEU A 354 -1.31 17.39 -17.38
N ALA A 355 -2.32 16.53 -17.34
CA ALA A 355 -3.29 16.35 -18.39
C ALA A 355 -4.41 17.39 -18.25
N ASP A 356 -4.36 18.40 -19.11
CA ASP A 356 -5.40 19.41 -19.28
C ASP A 356 -6.43 19.01 -20.35
N ARG A 357 -6.11 18.02 -21.19
CA ARG A 357 -7.01 17.42 -22.19
C ARG A 357 -6.93 15.91 -22.12
N LEU A 358 -8.07 15.25 -22.10
CA LEU A 358 -8.14 13.79 -22.09
C LEU A 358 -9.41 13.27 -22.75
N LEU A 359 -9.33 12.00 -23.14
CA LEU A 359 -10.44 11.21 -23.64
C LEU A 359 -10.78 10.14 -22.61
N ALA A 360 -12.07 9.99 -22.30
CA ALA A 360 -12.55 8.93 -21.41
C ALA A 360 -13.53 8.01 -22.16
N TRP A 361 -13.22 6.73 -22.23
CA TRP A 361 -14.12 5.70 -22.75
C TRP A 361 -14.97 5.13 -21.64
N ASP A 362 -16.28 5.12 -21.85
CA ASP A 362 -17.22 4.36 -21.05
C ASP A 362 -17.53 3.05 -21.75
N HIS A 363 -16.96 1.95 -21.25
CA HIS A 363 -17.11 0.65 -21.89
C HIS A 363 -18.51 0.05 -21.70
N LEU A 364 -19.28 0.53 -20.72
CA LEU A 364 -20.64 0.06 -20.49
C LEU A 364 -21.64 0.78 -21.39
N GLU A 365 -21.56 2.12 -21.45
CA GLU A 365 -22.46 2.92 -22.29
C GLU A 365 -21.98 3.05 -23.74
N ARG A 366 -20.78 2.57 -24.05
CA ARG A 366 -20.14 2.64 -25.37
C ARG A 366 -20.08 4.07 -25.89
N THR A 367 -19.68 4.99 -25.02
CA THR A 367 -19.57 6.42 -25.31
C THR A 367 -18.17 6.93 -25.02
N VAL A 368 -17.76 7.98 -25.72
CA VAL A 368 -16.49 8.68 -25.49
C VAL A 368 -16.78 10.06 -24.93
N TYR A 369 -16.06 10.47 -23.89
CA TYR A 369 -16.11 11.81 -23.35
C TYR A 369 -14.83 12.53 -23.73
N LEU A 370 -14.97 13.71 -24.34
CA LEU A 370 -13.88 14.66 -24.49
C LEU A 370 -13.89 15.55 -23.26
N VAL A 371 -12.76 15.69 -22.58
CA VAL A 371 -12.65 16.46 -21.33
C VAL A 371 -11.47 17.43 -21.44
N ALA A 372 -11.70 18.69 -21.08
CA ALA A 372 -10.68 19.73 -21.05
C ALA A 372 -10.76 20.54 -19.74
N LEU A 373 -9.63 20.71 -19.08
CA LEU A 373 -9.42 21.57 -17.93
C LEU A 373 -8.85 22.90 -18.42
N ALA A 374 -9.69 23.93 -18.50
CA ALA A 374 -9.31 25.24 -19.01
C ALA A 374 -10.04 26.37 -18.27
N PRO A 375 -9.52 27.60 -18.28
CA PRO A 375 -10.27 28.77 -17.83
C PRO A 375 -11.48 29.07 -18.74
N GLU A 376 -12.52 29.69 -18.18
CA GLU A 376 -13.76 30.03 -18.91
C GLU A 376 -13.52 30.86 -20.18
N HIS A 377 -12.52 31.75 -20.17
CA HIS A 377 -12.22 32.62 -21.31
C HIS A 377 -11.63 31.85 -22.51
N GLU A 378 -11.24 30.59 -22.35
CA GLU A 378 -10.71 29.71 -23.41
C GLU A 378 -11.77 28.72 -23.95
N ALA A 379 -13.05 28.94 -23.64
CA ALA A 379 -14.12 28.02 -24.03
C ALA A 379 -14.21 27.81 -25.56
N ALA A 380 -13.89 28.84 -26.37
CA ALA A 380 -13.92 28.75 -27.82
C ALA A 380 -12.82 27.82 -28.37
N GLU A 381 -11.60 27.92 -27.83
CA GLU A 381 -10.47 27.05 -28.15
C GLU A 381 -10.76 25.60 -27.75
N VAL A 382 -11.44 25.40 -26.63
CA VAL A 382 -11.90 24.08 -26.19
C VAL A 382 -12.92 23.48 -27.16
N GLN A 383 -13.90 24.26 -27.63
CA GLN A 383 -14.86 23.76 -28.62
C GLN A 383 -14.18 23.39 -29.94
N ALA A 384 -13.22 24.19 -30.41
CA ALA A 384 -12.46 23.89 -31.62
C ALA A 384 -11.64 22.59 -31.48
N TRP A 385 -11.06 22.35 -30.29
CA TRP A 385 -10.41 21.08 -29.98
C TRP A 385 -11.42 19.92 -30.02
N PHE A 386 -12.58 20.07 -29.38
CA PHE A 386 -13.61 19.03 -29.41
C PHE A 386 -14.05 18.66 -30.83
N ASP A 387 -14.29 19.65 -31.69
CA ASP A 387 -14.72 19.42 -33.08
C ASP A 387 -13.65 18.68 -33.89
N THR A 388 -12.39 19.06 -33.71
CA THR A 388 -11.24 18.41 -34.37
C THR A 388 -11.10 16.96 -33.90
N THR A 389 -11.12 16.73 -32.58
CA THR A 389 -10.96 15.40 -32.00
C THR A 389 -12.13 14.48 -32.33
N GLU A 390 -13.36 14.99 -32.31
CA GLU A 390 -14.53 14.23 -32.76
C GLU A 390 -14.39 13.80 -34.23
N SER A 391 -13.95 14.71 -35.10
CA SER A 391 -13.71 14.42 -36.51
C SER A 391 -12.63 13.33 -36.70
N SER A 392 -11.53 13.41 -35.95
CA SER A 392 -10.48 12.39 -35.97
C SER A 392 -10.95 11.03 -35.45
N LEU A 393 -11.75 11.00 -34.38
CA LEU A 393 -12.32 9.75 -33.84
C LEU A 393 -13.30 9.08 -34.82
N ARG A 394 -14.02 9.86 -35.63
CA ARG A 394 -14.91 9.33 -36.69
C ARG A 394 -14.14 8.80 -37.90
N ALA A 395 -12.91 9.25 -38.09
CA ALA A 395 -12.07 8.93 -39.26
C ALA A 395 -10.89 7.98 -38.90
N LEU A 396 -11.00 7.20 -37.82
CA LEU A 396 -9.92 6.31 -37.40
C LEU A 396 -9.63 5.23 -38.46
N PRO A 397 -8.37 5.08 -38.92
CA PRO A 397 -8.00 4.04 -39.87
C PRO A 397 -7.98 2.67 -39.18
N PRO A 398 -8.23 1.56 -39.90
CA PRO A 398 -8.14 0.22 -39.33
C PRO A 398 -6.80 -0.02 -38.64
N LEU A 399 -6.83 -0.66 -37.47
CA LEU A 399 -5.62 -0.94 -36.71
C LEU A 399 -4.77 -1.99 -37.42
N ALA A 400 -3.48 -1.70 -37.62
CA ALA A 400 -2.54 -2.67 -38.15
C ALA A 400 -2.45 -3.90 -37.22
N PRO A 401 -2.55 -5.14 -37.74
CA PRO A 401 -2.35 -6.34 -36.94
C PRO A 401 -1.01 -6.33 -36.22
N LEU A 402 -0.97 -6.87 -35.00
CA LEU A 402 0.29 -7.26 -34.39
C LEU A 402 0.79 -8.51 -35.12
N GLU A 403 1.63 -8.33 -36.13
CA GLU A 403 2.29 -9.45 -36.80
C GLU A 403 3.28 -10.09 -35.80
N PRO A 404 3.13 -11.40 -35.49
CA PRO A 404 4.12 -12.11 -34.69
C PRO A 404 5.46 -12.03 -35.43
N ARG A 405 6.43 -11.32 -34.87
CA ARG A 405 7.77 -11.25 -35.46
C ARG A 405 8.48 -12.55 -35.09
N PRO A 406 8.88 -13.40 -36.06
CA PRO A 406 9.77 -14.52 -35.78
C PRO A 406 11.16 -13.94 -35.49
N GLY A 407 11.37 -13.41 -34.29
CA GLY A 407 12.68 -12.86 -33.95
C GLY A 407 13.61 -13.93 -33.39
N ALA A 408 14.90 -13.62 -33.54
CA ALA A 408 15.96 -14.42 -32.96
C ALA A 408 15.76 -14.51 -31.45
N PRO A 409 16.17 -15.62 -30.84
CA PRO A 409 16.12 -15.71 -29.41
C PRO A 409 16.88 -14.57 -28.72
N PHE A 410 16.36 -14.07 -27.61
CA PHE A 410 16.98 -12.99 -26.85
C PHE A 410 17.35 -13.42 -25.43
N PRO A 411 18.51 -13.02 -24.90
CA PRO A 411 18.96 -13.45 -23.59
C PRO A 411 18.11 -12.81 -22.49
N VAL A 412 17.59 -13.64 -21.59
CA VAL A 412 16.92 -13.21 -20.34
C VAL A 412 17.70 -13.76 -19.16
N ARG A 413 17.99 -12.89 -18.19
CA ARG A 413 18.61 -13.31 -16.92
C ARG A 413 17.85 -12.75 -15.73
N LEU A 414 17.98 -13.42 -14.58
CA LEU A 414 17.58 -12.80 -13.32
C LEU A 414 18.65 -11.78 -12.89
N ALA A 415 18.24 -10.68 -12.27
CA ALA A 415 19.16 -9.70 -11.69
C ALA A 415 19.92 -10.32 -10.51
N ARG A 416 19.22 -11.05 -9.64
CA ARG A 416 19.81 -12.00 -8.68
C ARG A 416 19.59 -13.41 -9.16
N ASP A 417 20.65 -14.19 -9.28
CA ASP A 417 20.53 -15.59 -9.69
C ASP A 417 19.70 -16.42 -8.69
N ARG A 418 19.39 -17.65 -9.10
CA ARG A 418 18.56 -18.57 -8.32
C ARG A 418 19.12 -18.82 -6.93
N GLU A 419 20.43 -19.02 -6.81
CA GLU A 419 21.07 -19.35 -5.53
C GLU A 419 21.01 -18.15 -4.56
N THR A 420 21.33 -16.96 -5.06
CA THR A 420 21.26 -15.71 -4.30
C THR A 420 19.84 -15.44 -3.83
N TYR A 421 18.84 -15.57 -4.70
CA TYR A 421 17.44 -15.33 -4.35
C TYR A 421 16.94 -16.31 -3.28
N LEU A 422 17.30 -17.59 -3.35
CA LEU A 422 16.96 -18.57 -2.32
C LEU A 422 17.64 -18.27 -0.98
N ALA A 423 18.90 -17.83 -1.00
CA ALA A 423 19.61 -17.40 0.20
C ALA A 423 18.96 -16.16 0.83
N ASP A 424 18.50 -15.22 0.03
CA ASP A 424 17.79 -14.03 0.52
C ASP A 424 16.42 -14.37 1.14
N ILE A 425 15.70 -15.35 0.58
CA ILE A 425 14.47 -15.89 1.22
C ILE A 425 14.80 -16.49 2.58
N GLN A 426 15.87 -17.29 2.68
CA GLN A 426 16.29 -17.88 3.95
C GLN A 426 16.63 -16.81 4.99
N ARG A 427 17.31 -15.73 4.59
CA ARG A 427 17.56 -14.57 5.46
C ARG A 427 16.26 -13.89 5.89
N CYS A 428 15.26 -13.76 5.01
CA CYS A 428 13.94 -13.24 5.40
C CYS A 428 13.31 -14.10 6.50
N LEU A 429 13.35 -15.43 6.36
CA LEU A 429 12.84 -16.37 7.37
C LEU A 429 13.57 -16.25 8.72
N GLU A 430 14.89 -16.05 8.70
CA GLU A 430 15.67 -15.77 9.91
C GLU A 430 15.23 -14.47 10.59
N GLN A 431 15.03 -13.39 9.83
CA GLN A 431 14.58 -12.10 10.38
C GLN A 431 13.15 -12.17 10.94
N LEU A 432 12.27 -12.95 10.30
CA LEU A 432 10.95 -13.26 10.82
C LEU A 432 11.05 -13.98 12.17
N HIS A 433 11.92 -14.99 12.28
CA HIS A 433 12.14 -15.73 13.51
C HIS A 433 12.75 -14.87 14.63
N GLU A 434 13.63 -13.92 14.31
CA GLU A 434 14.20 -12.99 15.29
C GLU A 434 13.24 -11.87 15.72
N GLY A 435 12.04 -11.80 15.13
CA GLY A 435 11.03 -10.79 15.44
C GLY A 435 11.34 -9.41 14.86
N GLU A 436 12.24 -9.31 13.88
CA GLU A 436 12.58 -8.06 13.18
C GLU A 436 11.47 -7.62 12.21
N THR A 437 10.65 -8.57 11.74
CA THR A 437 9.56 -8.36 10.79
C THR A 437 8.53 -9.49 10.90
N TYR A 438 7.36 -9.30 10.32
CA TYR A 438 6.23 -10.22 10.28
C TYR A 438 5.97 -10.81 8.88
N GLU A 439 6.27 -10.03 7.85
CA GLU A 439 6.13 -10.36 6.42
C GLU A 439 7.14 -9.52 5.63
N VAL A 440 7.80 -10.12 4.62
CA VAL A 440 8.73 -9.41 3.72
C VAL A 440 8.33 -9.66 2.27
N CYS A 441 7.93 -8.64 1.51
CA CYS A 441 7.74 -8.76 0.07
C CYS A 441 9.10 -8.71 -0.64
N LEU A 442 9.76 -9.86 -0.79
CA LEU A 442 11.03 -9.96 -1.50
C LEU A 442 10.79 -10.01 -3.01
N THR A 443 11.58 -9.24 -3.77
CA THR A 443 11.42 -9.13 -5.22
C THR A 443 12.73 -9.33 -5.98
N ASN A 444 12.62 -9.66 -7.26
CA ASN A 444 13.71 -9.79 -8.21
C ASN A 444 13.27 -9.25 -9.59
N LYS A 445 14.21 -9.11 -10.51
CA LYS A 445 13.95 -8.64 -11.88
C LYS A 445 14.44 -9.66 -12.90
N LEU A 446 13.68 -9.82 -13.97
CA LEU A 446 14.15 -10.42 -15.20
C LEU A 446 14.60 -9.28 -16.13
N LEU A 447 15.82 -9.40 -16.64
CA LEU A 447 16.45 -8.43 -17.53
C LEU A 447 16.63 -9.06 -18.90
N ALA A 448 16.06 -8.41 -19.92
CA ALA A 448 16.20 -8.80 -21.32
C ALA A 448 16.94 -7.69 -22.09
N ARG A 449 18.09 -8.01 -22.70
CA ARG A 449 18.83 -7.07 -23.55
C ARG A 449 18.29 -7.15 -24.97
N THR A 450 17.36 -6.26 -25.30
CA THR A 450 16.64 -6.28 -26.57
C THR A 450 15.99 -4.94 -26.87
N HIS A 451 15.57 -4.74 -28.12
CA HIS A 451 14.82 -3.57 -28.54
C HIS A 451 13.40 -3.99 -28.91
N VAL A 452 12.40 -3.45 -28.21
CA VAL A 452 10.98 -3.62 -28.50
C VAL A 452 10.30 -2.27 -28.50
N GLU A 453 9.32 -2.09 -29.39
CA GLU A 453 8.45 -0.93 -29.35
C GLU A 453 7.48 -1.06 -28.16
N PRO A 454 7.54 -0.20 -27.13
CA PRO A 454 6.74 -0.38 -25.92
C PRO A 454 5.24 -0.44 -26.16
N LEU A 455 4.72 0.26 -27.16
CA LEU A 455 3.30 0.22 -27.49
C LEU A 455 2.88 -1.15 -28.04
N ASP A 456 3.69 -1.77 -28.91
CA ASP A 456 3.41 -3.12 -29.42
C ASP A 456 3.50 -4.19 -28.31
N LEU A 457 4.45 -4.03 -27.39
CA LEU A 457 4.54 -4.86 -26.18
C LEU A 457 3.27 -4.74 -25.34
N TYR A 458 2.81 -3.51 -25.08
CA TYR A 458 1.60 -3.28 -24.31
C TYR A 458 0.36 -3.86 -25.00
N ARG A 459 0.18 -3.66 -26.30
CA ARG A 459 -0.94 -4.24 -27.06
C ARG A 459 -0.95 -5.77 -26.99
N SER A 460 0.23 -6.40 -26.99
CA SER A 460 0.38 -7.84 -26.79
C SER A 460 -0.01 -8.27 -25.37
N LEU A 461 0.49 -7.55 -24.36
CA LEU A 461 0.19 -7.80 -22.95
C LEU A 461 -1.30 -7.63 -22.64
N ARG A 462 -1.93 -6.58 -23.18
CA ARG A 462 -3.35 -6.25 -23.06
C ARG A 462 -4.24 -7.40 -23.54
N ARG A 463 -3.87 -8.07 -24.64
CA ARG A 463 -4.61 -9.23 -25.18
C ARG A 463 -4.39 -10.50 -24.35
N LEU A 464 -3.17 -10.72 -23.87
CA LEU A 464 -2.80 -11.93 -23.11
C LEU A 464 -3.29 -11.91 -21.66
N ASN A 465 -3.29 -10.74 -21.02
CA ASN A 465 -3.60 -10.56 -19.62
C ASN A 465 -4.37 -9.23 -19.43
N PRO A 466 -5.65 -9.16 -19.84
CA PRO A 466 -6.44 -7.97 -19.55
C PRO A 466 -6.66 -7.85 -18.03
N ALA A 467 -6.47 -6.64 -17.51
CA ALA A 467 -6.53 -6.32 -16.10
C ALA A 467 -7.39 -5.06 -15.83
N PRO A 468 -8.02 -4.95 -14.64
CA PRO A 468 -8.87 -3.82 -14.27
C PRO A 468 -8.08 -2.50 -14.15
N TYR A 469 -6.80 -2.57 -13.79
CA TYR A 469 -5.92 -1.41 -13.61
C TYR A 469 -4.69 -1.48 -14.52
N ALA A 470 -4.88 -1.90 -15.77
CA ALA A 470 -3.81 -1.89 -16.76
C ALA A 470 -3.44 -0.44 -17.13
N ALA A 471 -2.22 -0.23 -17.60
CA ALA A 471 -1.79 1.08 -18.06
C ALA A 471 -0.66 0.99 -19.08
N TYR A 472 -0.63 1.93 -20.00
CA TYR A 472 0.50 2.23 -20.85
C TYR A 472 0.96 3.66 -20.63
N LEU A 473 2.24 3.85 -20.36
CA LEU A 473 2.85 5.17 -20.26
C LEU A 473 4.03 5.27 -21.21
N ARG A 474 4.10 6.38 -21.95
CA ARG A 474 5.28 6.83 -22.68
C ARG A 474 5.78 8.10 -22.02
N MET A 475 7.01 8.08 -21.51
CA MET A 475 7.67 9.21 -20.84
C MET A 475 9.04 9.43 -21.48
N GLY A 476 9.04 9.98 -22.69
CA GLY A 476 10.23 10.08 -23.52
C GLY A 476 10.77 8.69 -23.89
N PRO A 477 12.05 8.38 -23.60
CA PRO A 477 12.62 7.07 -23.91
C PRO A 477 12.08 5.93 -23.04
N LEU A 478 11.44 6.24 -21.90
CA LEU A 478 10.87 5.26 -20.99
C LEU A 478 9.47 4.84 -21.44
N GLY A 479 9.28 3.54 -21.65
CA GLY A 479 7.98 2.94 -21.90
C GLY A 479 7.57 2.01 -20.75
N ILE A 480 6.32 2.10 -20.29
CA ILE A 480 5.79 1.25 -19.21
C ILE A 480 4.55 0.53 -19.74
N ALA A 481 4.59 -0.81 -19.76
CA ALA A 481 3.48 -1.67 -20.15
C ALA A 481 3.01 -2.46 -18.93
N CYS A 482 1.92 -2.00 -18.30
CA CYS A 482 1.42 -2.48 -17.02
C CYS A 482 0.09 -3.24 -17.18
N SER A 483 -0.04 -4.38 -16.50
CA SER A 483 -1.24 -5.21 -16.45
C SER A 483 -1.59 -5.55 -14.99
N SER A 484 -1.75 -4.51 -14.18
CA SER A 484 -1.96 -4.69 -12.73
C SER A 484 -3.39 -5.11 -12.39
N PRO A 485 -3.59 -6.16 -11.58
CA PRO A 485 -4.89 -6.52 -11.02
C PRO A 485 -5.22 -5.77 -9.73
N GLU A 486 -4.26 -5.06 -9.11
CA GLU A 486 -4.37 -4.59 -7.73
C GLU A 486 -4.43 -3.07 -7.65
N ARG A 487 -5.44 -2.55 -6.93
CA ARG A 487 -5.56 -1.13 -6.58
C ARG A 487 -4.72 -0.87 -5.33
N PHE A 488 -3.83 0.11 -5.42
CA PHE A 488 -3.12 0.63 -4.27
C PHE A 488 -4.07 1.45 -3.39
N LEU A 489 -4.62 2.54 -3.94
CA LEU A 489 -5.45 3.48 -3.21
C LEU A 489 -6.36 4.26 -4.17
N ARG A 490 -7.62 4.42 -3.80
CA ARG A 490 -8.56 5.37 -4.41
C ARG A 490 -9.02 6.37 -3.37
N VAL A 491 -9.15 7.64 -3.75
CA VAL A 491 -9.85 8.69 -3.02
C VAL A 491 -10.90 9.26 -3.98
N ASP A 492 -12.18 9.13 -3.64
CA ASP A 492 -13.26 9.69 -4.47
C ASP A 492 -13.51 11.19 -4.18
N ALA A 493 -14.40 11.81 -4.94
CA ALA A 493 -14.75 13.22 -4.78
C ALA A 493 -15.42 13.51 -3.42
N GLU A 494 -16.08 12.53 -2.82
CA GLU A 494 -16.65 12.56 -1.48
C GLU A 494 -15.61 12.33 -0.37
N ARG A 495 -14.33 12.14 -0.73
CA ARG A 495 -13.19 11.94 0.16
C ARG A 495 -13.21 10.59 0.90
N TRP A 496 -13.90 9.59 0.39
CA TRP A 496 -13.71 8.21 0.82
C TRP A 496 -12.42 7.67 0.23
N VAL A 497 -11.57 7.18 1.13
CA VAL A 497 -10.36 6.43 0.82
C VAL A 497 -10.71 4.95 0.77
N GLU A 498 -10.25 4.23 -0.25
CA GLU A 498 -10.40 2.79 -0.40
C GLU A 498 -9.09 2.15 -0.86
N SER A 499 -8.73 1.01 -0.26
CA SER A 499 -7.67 0.13 -0.73
C SER A 499 -8.18 -1.31 -0.80
N LYS A 500 -7.69 -2.07 -1.79
CA LYS A 500 -8.13 -3.45 -2.06
C LYS A 500 -6.94 -4.41 -2.21
N PRO A 501 -6.20 -4.72 -1.12
CA PRO A 501 -5.09 -5.65 -1.18
C PRO A 501 -5.55 -7.07 -1.58
N ILE A 502 -4.74 -7.73 -2.40
CA ILE A 502 -5.02 -9.07 -2.93
C ILE A 502 -3.92 -10.03 -2.47
N LYS A 503 -4.27 -11.10 -1.76
CA LYS A 503 -3.33 -12.17 -1.38
C LYS A 503 -3.88 -13.52 -1.80
N GLY A 504 -3.04 -14.46 -2.20
CA GLY A 504 -3.49 -15.77 -2.71
C GLY A 504 -4.25 -15.68 -4.05
N THR A 505 -3.92 -16.58 -4.98
CA THR A 505 -4.60 -16.67 -6.28
C THR A 505 -4.61 -18.11 -6.75
N LEU A 506 -5.80 -18.64 -7.04
CA LEU A 506 -5.95 -19.96 -7.65
C LEU A 506 -6.56 -19.85 -9.03
N ARG A 507 -6.25 -20.80 -9.91
CA ARG A 507 -6.93 -20.93 -11.21
C ARG A 507 -8.41 -21.28 -11.02
N ARG A 508 -9.21 -21.05 -12.05
CA ARG A 508 -10.55 -21.64 -12.13
C ARG A 508 -10.49 -23.16 -12.31
N GLY A 509 -11.51 -23.84 -11.80
CA GLY A 509 -11.73 -25.25 -12.05
C GLY A 509 -12.18 -25.49 -13.49
N SER A 510 -11.84 -26.67 -14.02
CA SER A 510 -12.32 -27.12 -15.32
C SER A 510 -13.80 -27.58 -15.27
N THR A 511 -14.31 -27.86 -14.07
CA THR A 511 -15.70 -28.22 -13.79
C THR A 511 -16.27 -27.38 -12.64
N PRO A 512 -17.60 -27.20 -12.54
CA PRO A 512 -18.19 -26.45 -11.43
C PRO A 512 -17.85 -27.00 -10.03
N ALA A 513 -17.72 -28.32 -9.89
CA ALA A 513 -17.37 -28.95 -8.62
C ALA A 513 -15.90 -28.69 -8.24
N GLU A 514 -14.98 -28.81 -9.20
CA GLU A 514 -13.56 -28.46 -8.99
C GLU A 514 -13.42 -26.96 -8.67
N ASP A 515 -14.17 -26.11 -9.38
CA ASP A 515 -14.11 -24.66 -9.22
C ASP A 515 -14.56 -24.23 -7.81
N GLU A 516 -15.64 -24.81 -7.31
CA GLU A 516 -16.12 -24.57 -5.95
C GLU A 516 -15.13 -25.11 -4.90
N SER A 517 -14.54 -26.28 -5.14
CA SER A 517 -13.51 -26.84 -4.25
C SER A 517 -12.29 -25.93 -4.16
N LEU A 518 -11.79 -25.40 -5.29
CA LEU A 518 -10.68 -24.46 -5.32
C LEU A 518 -11.03 -23.14 -4.63
N ARG A 519 -12.27 -22.66 -4.81
CA ARG A 519 -12.77 -21.45 -4.14
C ARG A 519 -12.78 -21.62 -2.61
N GLN A 520 -13.29 -22.75 -2.11
CA GLN A 520 -13.31 -23.07 -0.69
C GLN A 520 -11.90 -23.27 -0.13
N GLN A 521 -11.02 -23.94 -0.90
CA GLN A 521 -9.62 -24.11 -0.54
C GLN A 521 -8.96 -22.75 -0.30
N LEU A 522 -9.01 -21.83 -1.26
CA LEU A 522 -8.41 -20.49 -1.12
C LEU A 522 -8.92 -19.73 0.10
N GLY A 523 -10.22 -19.81 0.41
CA GLY A 523 -10.81 -19.13 1.57
C GLY A 523 -10.37 -19.69 2.93
N SER A 524 -9.86 -20.92 2.96
CA SER A 524 -9.51 -21.67 4.17
C SER A 524 -8.00 -21.79 4.42
N GLN A 525 -7.14 -21.48 3.44
CA GLN A 525 -5.69 -21.62 3.56
C GLN A 525 -5.11 -20.68 4.62
N GLU A 526 -4.47 -21.25 5.65
CA GLU A 526 -3.94 -20.51 6.79
C GLU A 526 -2.88 -19.48 6.37
N LYS A 527 -1.94 -19.86 5.50
CA LYS A 527 -0.88 -18.98 4.97
C LYS A 527 -1.49 -17.73 4.31
N ASP A 528 -2.37 -17.93 3.32
CA ASP A 528 -2.99 -16.83 2.56
C ASP A 528 -3.81 -15.89 3.47
N ARG A 529 -4.50 -16.45 4.46
CA ARG A 529 -5.27 -15.68 5.44
C ARG A 529 -4.37 -14.87 6.36
N ALA A 530 -3.27 -15.45 6.85
CA ALA A 530 -2.33 -14.76 7.71
C ALA A 530 -1.65 -13.59 6.97
N GLU A 531 -1.21 -13.83 5.74
CA GLU A 531 -0.65 -12.81 4.83
C GLU A 531 -1.67 -11.70 4.56
N ASN A 532 -2.92 -12.06 4.23
CA ASN A 532 -3.95 -11.05 3.99
C ASN A 532 -4.24 -10.23 5.25
N LEU A 533 -4.31 -10.86 6.43
CA LEU A 533 -4.58 -10.18 7.70
C LEU A 533 -3.50 -9.15 8.04
N MET A 534 -2.22 -9.51 7.87
CA MET A 534 -1.09 -8.60 8.09
C MET A 534 -1.24 -7.33 7.25
N ILE A 535 -1.53 -7.48 5.95
CA ILE A 535 -1.69 -6.33 5.05
C ILE A 535 -2.98 -5.55 5.34
N VAL A 536 -4.08 -6.21 5.73
CA VAL A 536 -5.30 -5.51 6.13
C VAL A 536 -5.04 -4.61 7.33
N ASP A 537 -4.39 -5.12 8.38
CA ASP A 537 -4.12 -4.31 9.57
C ASP A 537 -3.10 -3.20 9.29
N LEU A 538 -2.11 -3.44 8.43
CA LEU A 538 -1.18 -2.39 7.97
C LEU A 538 -1.92 -1.28 7.19
N VAL A 539 -2.82 -1.63 6.28
CA VAL A 539 -3.59 -0.65 5.51
C VAL A 539 -4.58 0.11 6.41
N ARG A 540 -5.20 -0.56 7.39
CA ARG A 540 -6.03 0.12 8.40
C ARG A 540 -5.22 1.13 9.21
N ASN A 541 -3.97 0.81 9.53
CA ASN A 541 -3.06 1.74 10.20
C ASN A 541 -2.72 2.95 9.32
N ASP A 542 -2.36 2.72 8.05
CA ASP A 542 -2.08 3.79 7.10
C ASP A 542 -3.27 4.75 6.96
N LEU A 543 -4.48 4.20 6.80
CA LEU A 543 -5.72 4.99 6.74
C LEU A 543 -6.02 5.65 8.09
N GLY A 544 -5.73 4.99 9.21
CA GLY A 544 -5.94 5.51 10.56
C GLY A 544 -5.18 6.79 10.87
N ARG A 545 -4.07 7.05 10.16
CA ARG A 545 -3.28 8.30 10.23
C ARG A 545 -4.00 9.50 9.61
N VAL A 546 -4.76 9.28 8.54
CA VAL A 546 -5.31 10.35 7.69
C VAL A 546 -6.84 10.41 7.69
N CYS A 547 -7.52 9.36 8.16
CA CYS A 547 -8.98 9.26 8.20
C CYS A 547 -9.54 9.67 9.57
N GLU A 548 -10.80 10.12 9.55
CA GLU A 548 -11.56 10.50 10.74
C GLU A 548 -11.70 9.31 11.70
N VAL A 549 -11.68 9.60 13.01
CA VAL A 549 -11.84 8.58 14.04
C VAL A 549 -13.15 7.82 13.84
N GLY A 550 -13.07 6.48 13.82
CA GLY A 550 -14.23 5.59 13.66
C GLY A 550 -14.74 5.46 12.23
N SER A 551 -14.12 6.14 11.24
CA SER A 551 -14.48 5.97 9.83
C SER A 551 -13.78 4.79 9.16
N VAL A 552 -12.64 4.34 9.71
CA VAL A 552 -11.84 3.25 9.14
C VAL A 552 -12.49 1.89 9.44
N HIS A 553 -12.91 1.18 8.40
CA HIS A 553 -13.60 -0.11 8.50
C HIS A 553 -13.25 -1.05 7.33
N VAL A 554 -13.55 -2.34 7.50
CA VAL A 554 -13.24 -3.40 6.53
C VAL A 554 -14.55 -4.03 6.04
N PRO A 555 -15.22 -3.46 5.03
CA PRO A 555 -16.52 -3.98 4.56
C PRO A 555 -16.47 -5.41 4.01
N ARG A 556 -15.32 -5.84 3.48
CA ARG A 556 -15.07 -7.23 3.03
C ARG A 556 -13.71 -7.67 3.55
N LEU A 557 -13.68 -8.71 4.37
CA LEU A 557 -12.45 -9.30 4.92
C LEU A 557 -12.25 -10.69 4.34
N MET A 558 -11.12 -10.92 3.66
CA MET A 558 -10.73 -12.22 3.09
C MET A 558 -11.83 -12.85 2.24
N HIS A 559 -12.47 -12.04 1.39
CA HIS A 559 -13.53 -12.49 0.53
C HIS A 559 -12.95 -13.07 -0.76
N VAL A 560 -13.35 -14.30 -1.12
CA VAL A 560 -12.92 -14.90 -2.39
C VAL A 560 -13.74 -14.30 -3.53
N GLU A 561 -13.11 -13.50 -4.38
CA GLU A 561 -13.69 -12.97 -5.61
C GLU A 561 -13.35 -13.88 -6.79
N SER A 562 -14.37 -14.32 -7.51
CA SER A 562 -14.24 -15.22 -8.66
C SER A 562 -14.25 -14.42 -9.96
N TYR A 563 -13.14 -14.51 -10.68
CA TYR A 563 -12.88 -13.83 -11.93
C TYR A 563 -12.92 -14.84 -13.10
N ALA A 564 -12.93 -14.37 -14.35
CA ALA A 564 -13.03 -15.25 -15.52
C ALA A 564 -11.98 -16.38 -15.56
N THR A 565 -10.75 -16.10 -15.10
CA THR A 565 -9.61 -17.03 -15.18
C THR A 565 -9.02 -17.45 -13.83
N VAL A 566 -9.37 -16.76 -12.73
CA VAL A 566 -8.80 -17.02 -11.40
C VAL A 566 -9.82 -16.77 -10.28
N HIS A 567 -9.55 -17.31 -9.09
CA HIS A 567 -10.11 -16.88 -7.80
C HIS A 567 -9.04 -16.09 -7.04
N GLN A 568 -9.44 -15.04 -6.32
CA GLN A 568 -8.51 -14.21 -5.52
C GLN A 568 -9.08 -13.92 -4.14
N LEU A 569 -8.24 -13.92 -3.09
CA LEU A 569 -8.64 -13.49 -1.75
C LEU A 569 -8.44 -11.97 -1.66
N VAL A 570 -9.56 -11.25 -1.54
CA VAL A 570 -9.58 -9.78 -1.56
C VAL A 570 -10.14 -9.27 -0.25
N SER A 571 -9.46 -8.28 0.30
CA SER A 571 -10.00 -7.46 1.40
C SER A 571 -10.23 -6.04 0.91
N THR A 572 -11.26 -5.37 1.41
CA THR A 572 -11.56 -3.97 1.09
C THR A 572 -11.50 -3.19 2.40
N ILE A 573 -10.67 -2.16 2.45
CA ILE A 573 -10.52 -1.27 3.60
C ILE A 573 -10.96 0.12 3.15
N ARG A 574 -11.83 0.77 3.94
CA ARG A 574 -12.32 2.12 3.67
C ARG A 574 -12.18 3.03 4.86
N GLY A 575 -11.99 4.31 4.62
CA GLY A 575 -11.98 5.37 5.63
C GLY A 575 -12.40 6.71 5.01
N HIS A 576 -12.89 7.64 5.83
CA HIS A 576 -13.27 8.96 5.36
C HIS A 576 -12.17 9.95 5.73
N LEU A 577 -11.61 10.63 4.71
CA LEU A 577 -10.43 11.48 4.88
C LEU A 577 -10.75 12.67 5.80
N ARG A 578 -9.82 12.98 6.72
CA ARG A 578 -9.98 14.11 7.66
C ARG A 578 -10.19 15.44 6.92
N PRO A 579 -10.97 16.37 7.48
CA PRO A 579 -11.05 17.74 6.97
C PRO A 579 -9.67 18.38 6.88
N GLY A 580 -9.39 19.04 5.76
CA GLY A 580 -8.11 19.71 5.51
C GLY A 580 -6.97 18.81 5.00
N LEU A 581 -7.17 17.49 4.90
CA LEU A 581 -6.26 16.60 4.19
C LEU A 581 -6.74 16.36 2.76
N THR A 582 -5.79 16.02 1.88
CA THR A 582 -5.98 15.82 0.45
C THR A 582 -5.69 14.37 0.03
N ALA A 583 -6.06 13.99 -1.19
CA ALA A 583 -5.68 12.68 -1.74
C ALA A 583 -4.16 12.49 -1.79
N VAL A 584 -3.37 13.56 -1.94
CA VAL A 584 -1.91 13.51 -1.89
C VAL A 584 -1.41 13.08 -0.50
N ASP A 585 -2.04 13.60 0.57
CA ASP A 585 -1.70 13.20 1.95
C ASP A 585 -2.05 11.73 2.21
N ALA A 586 -3.20 11.27 1.70
CA ALA A 586 -3.60 9.87 1.81
C ALA A 586 -2.62 8.93 1.10
N VAL A 587 -2.20 9.29 -0.11
CA VAL A 587 -1.18 8.54 -0.86
C VAL A 587 0.16 8.55 -0.13
N ARG A 588 0.65 9.72 0.30
CA ARG A 588 1.94 9.84 1.02
C ARG A 588 1.95 9.03 2.31
N ALA A 589 0.83 8.97 3.04
CA ALA A 589 0.73 8.21 4.28
C ALA A 589 0.72 6.69 4.07
N ALA A 590 0.18 6.21 2.94
CA ALA A 590 0.05 4.79 2.64
C ALA A 590 1.19 4.24 1.78
N PHE A 591 1.94 5.08 1.06
CA PHE A 591 2.95 4.66 0.09
C PHE A 591 4.27 4.19 0.75
N PRO A 592 4.94 3.16 0.21
CA PRO A 592 4.49 2.26 -0.85
C PRO A 592 3.38 1.30 -0.38
N GLY A 593 2.67 0.69 -1.34
CA GLY A 593 1.61 -0.27 -1.05
C GLY A 593 2.08 -1.39 -0.10
N GLY A 594 1.27 -1.67 0.93
CA GLY A 594 1.60 -2.66 1.97
C GLY A 594 1.94 -4.05 1.40
N SER A 595 1.22 -4.49 0.36
CA SER A 595 1.46 -5.78 -0.30
C SER A 595 2.81 -5.86 -1.04
N MET A 596 3.46 -4.72 -1.30
CA MET A 596 4.78 -4.63 -1.93
C MET A 596 5.90 -4.28 -0.96
N THR A 597 5.62 -4.19 0.34
CA THR A 597 6.62 -3.91 1.38
C THR A 597 6.67 -5.07 2.36
N GLY A 598 5.77 -5.06 3.33
CA GLY A 598 5.74 -5.98 4.47
C GLY A 598 5.46 -5.23 5.76
N ALA A 599 5.46 -5.94 6.88
CA ALA A 599 5.06 -5.38 8.17
C ALA A 599 6.05 -5.82 9.27
N PRO A 600 6.53 -4.94 10.16
CA PRO A 600 6.34 -3.48 10.16
C PRO A 600 7.05 -2.80 8.98
N LYS A 601 6.38 -1.84 8.34
CA LYS A 601 6.75 -1.26 7.04
C LYS A 601 8.17 -0.67 7.01
N GLU A 602 8.52 0.18 7.97
CA GLU A 602 9.83 0.88 7.98
C GLU A 602 11.00 -0.10 8.12
N ARG A 603 11.01 -0.93 9.18
CA ARG A 603 12.06 -1.95 9.41
C ARG A 603 12.14 -2.97 8.27
N THR A 604 11.00 -3.33 7.68
CA THR A 604 10.98 -4.27 6.56
C THR A 604 11.56 -3.67 5.29
N MET A 605 11.32 -2.39 5.01
CA MET A 605 11.94 -1.71 3.86
C MET A 605 13.46 -1.60 4.01
N GLU A 606 13.98 -1.37 5.22
CA GLU A 606 15.42 -1.42 5.49
C GLU A 606 16.02 -2.78 5.18
N LEU A 607 15.33 -3.86 5.56
CA LEU A 607 15.74 -5.22 5.27
C LEU A 607 15.72 -5.49 3.76
N ILE A 608 14.63 -5.11 3.09
CA ILE A 608 14.49 -5.20 1.63
C ILE A 608 15.64 -4.48 0.94
N ASP A 609 15.97 -3.25 1.33
CA ASP A 609 17.05 -2.49 0.68
C ASP A 609 18.42 -3.17 0.80
N ARG A 610 18.70 -3.80 1.96
CA ARG A 610 19.94 -4.55 2.17
C ARG A 610 19.99 -5.85 1.36
N LEU A 611 18.90 -6.61 1.35
CA LEU A 611 18.81 -7.89 0.63
C LEU A 611 18.79 -7.66 -0.88
N GLU A 612 18.05 -6.65 -1.32
CA GLU A 612 17.88 -6.40 -2.74
C GLU A 612 19.13 -5.73 -3.34
N GLY A 613 19.72 -4.75 -2.66
CA GLY A 613 20.96 -4.12 -3.13
C GLY A 613 20.83 -3.31 -4.44
N GLU A 614 19.61 -3.07 -4.92
CA GLU A 614 19.31 -2.19 -6.05
C GLU A 614 17.90 -1.59 -5.91
N ALA A 615 17.66 -0.46 -6.59
CA ALA A 615 16.35 0.19 -6.61
C ALA A 615 15.31 -0.67 -7.32
N ARG A 616 14.05 -0.67 -6.87
CA ARG A 616 12.96 -1.29 -7.64
C ARG A 616 12.49 -0.42 -8.81
N GLY A 617 12.69 0.90 -8.70
CA GLY A 617 12.31 1.89 -9.70
C GLY A 617 10.78 1.92 -9.90
N VAL A 618 10.33 1.85 -11.15
CA VAL A 618 8.89 1.85 -11.49
C VAL A 618 8.14 0.65 -10.89
N TYR A 619 8.78 -0.53 -10.80
CA TYR A 619 8.16 -1.73 -10.24
C TYR A 619 7.94 -1.59 -8.74
N SER A 620 6.84 -2.16 -8.20
CA SER A 620 6.38 -1.96 -6.81
C SER A 620 5.96 -0.53 -6.45
N GLY A 621 6.04 0.41 -7.40
CA GLY A 621 5.47 1.74 -7.28
C GLY A 621 3.95 1.77 -7.52
N ALA A 622 3.45 2.91 -8.01
CA ALA A 622 2.04 3.10 -8.36
C ALA A 622 1.89 3.81 -9.72
N ILE A 623 0.84 3.48 -10.49
CA ILE A 623 0.43 4.21 -11.70
C ILE A 623 -1.04 4.63 -11.56
N GLY A 624 -1.34 5.85 -11.98
CA GLY A 624 -2.71 6.36 -11.95
C GLY A 624 -2.73 7.88 -12.01
N TYR A 625 -3.70 8.50 -11.35
CA TYR A 625 -3.91 9.95 -11.41
C TYR A 625 -4.22 10.60 -10.06
N PHE A 626 -3.95 11.91 -10.02
CA PHE A 626 -4.50 12.88 -9.08
C PHE A 626 -5.31 13.91 -9.86
N SER A 627 -6.61 13.99 -9.63
CA SER A 627 -7.49 14.86 -10.39
C SER A 627 -7.63 16.24 -9.75
N ALA A 628 -7.87 17.26 -10.58
CA ALA A 628 -8.23 18.61 -10.18
C ALA A 628 -9.49 18.68 -9.29
N THR A 629 -10.33 17.64 -9.29
CA THR A 629 -11.50 17.50 -8.39
C THR A 629 -11.10 17.18 -6.95
N GLY A 630 -9.85 16.78 -6.71
CA GLY A 630 -9.34 16.27 -5.43
C GLY A 630 -9.36 14.74 -5.32
N ALA A 631 -9.91 14.04 -6.31
CA ALA A 631 -9.91 12.57 -6.37
C ALA A 631 -8.56 12.00 -6.83
N ALA A 632 -8.31 10.73 -6.52
CA ALA A 632 -7.16 9.96 -7.02
C ALA A 632 -7.52 8.48 -7.17
N ASP A 633 -6.94 7.77 -8.14
CA ASP A 633 -7.00 6.31 -8.23
C ASP A 633 -5.66 5.80 -8.77
N LEU A 634 -5.01 4.95 -8.00
CA LEU A 634 -3.65 4.46 -8.22
C LEU A 634 -3.63 2.95 -8.08
N ASN A 635 -2.98 2.28 -9.02
CA ASN A 635 -2.71 0.85 -8.96
C ASN A 635 -1.40 0.56 -8.21
N ILE A 636 -1.13 -0.72 -7.97
CA ILE A 636 0.22 -1.20 -7.65
C ILE A 636 0.91 -1.62 -8.94
N VAL A 637 2.17 -1.22 -9.14
CA VAL A 637 2.92 -1.61 -10.35
C VAL A 637 3.47 -3.03 -10.23
N ILE A 638 2.66 -3.99 -10.64
CA ILE A 638 2.98 -5.42 -10.78
C ILE A 638 2.59 -5.91 -12.18
N ARG A 639 3.08 -7.08 -12.58
CA ARG A 639 2.84 -7.65 -13.93
C ARG A 639 3.15 -6.64 -15.04
N THR A 640 4.30 -5.99 -14.92
CA THR A 640 4.67 -4.81 -15.72
C THR A 640 6.02 -5.03 -16.38
N ALA A 641 6.14 -4.61 -17.64
CA ALA A 641 7.41 -4.45 -18.33
C ALA A 641 7.79 -2.96 -18.37
N VAL A 642 9.01 -2.66 -17.96
CA VAL A 642 9.63 -1.33 -18.08
C VAL A 642 10.66 -1.41 -19.19
N VAL A 643 10.44 -0.66 -20.26
CA VAL A 643 11.24 -0.67 -21.48
C VAL A 643 12.08 0.60 -21.54
N ARG A 644 13.39 0.39 -21.67
CA ARG A 644 14.40 1.42 -21.88
C ARG A 644 15.11 1.15 -23.21
N PRO A 645 15.85 2.12 -23.78
CA PRO A 645 16.67 1.85 -24.95
C PRO A 645 17.63 0.67 -24.73
N GLY A 646 17.39 -0.44 -25.43
CA GLY A 646 18.25 -1.64 -25.40
C GLY A 646 18.01 -2.61 -24.24
N GLU A 647 17.04 -2.33 -23.35
CA GLU A 647 16.75 -3.18 -22.21
C GLU A 647 15.26 -3.20 -21.85
N VAL A 648 14.75 -4.38 -21.50
CA VAL A 648 13.44 -4.56 -20.86
C VAL A 648 13.65 -5.19 -19.49
N SER A 649 13.06 -4.60 -18.47
CA SER A 649 13.03 -5.15 -17.11
C SER A 649 11.62 -5.54 -16.70
N ILE A 650 11.48 -6.72 -16.10
CA ILE A 650 10.22 -7.27 -15.61
C ILE A 650 10.42 -7.65 -14.13
N GLY A 651 9.79 -6.90 -13.23
CA GLY A 651 9.83 -7.20 -11.80
C GLY A 651 8.84 -8.30 -11.43
N ALA A 652 9.23 -9.16 -10.49
CA ALA A 652 8.37 -10.15 -9.87
C ALA A 652 8.83 -10.46 -8.43
N GLY A 653 7.90 -10.90 -7.58
CA GLY A 653 8.19 -11.23 -6.19
C GLY A 653 6.96 -11.73 -5.44
N GLY A 654 7.12 -11.92 -4.14
CA GLY A 654 6.08 -12.45 -3.27
C GLY A 654 6.37 -12.16 -1.81
N ALA A 655 5.36 -12.32 -0.97
CA ALA A 655 5.50 -12.21 0.46
C ALA A 655 6.16 -13.46 1.03
N ILE A 656 7.25 -13.26 1.75
CA ILE A 656 7.88 -14.27 2.57
C ILE A 656 7.28 -14.14 3.98
N VAL A 657 6.63 -15.20 4.42
CA VAL A 657 6.06 -15.35 5.76
C VAL A 657 6.67 -16.57 6.44
N ALA A 658 6.42 -16.75 7.74
CA ALA A 658 6.99 -17.87 8.50
C ALA A 658 6.62 -19.27 7.94
N LEU A 659 5.52 -19.35 7.17
CA LEU A 659 5.03 -20.57 6.52
C LEU A 659 5.50 -20.72 5.05
N SER A 660 6.39 -19.85 4.56
CA SER A 660 6.88 -19.88 3.18
C SER A 660 7.92 -20.99 2.98
N ASP A 661 7.83 -21.67 1.84
CA ASP A 661 8.85 -22.60 1.34
C ASP A 661 9.72 -21.91 0.29
N PRO A 662 11.07 -21.81 0.46
CA PRO A 662 11.90 -21.06 -0.47
C PRO A 662 11.81 -21.50 -1.94
N ALA A 663 11.66 -22.79 -2.21
CA ALA A 663 11.57 -23.28 -3.58
C ALA A 663 10.22 -22.89 -4.22
N ALA A 664 9.13 -23.04 -3.48
CA ALA A 664 7.80 -22.62 -3.92
C ALA A 664 7.73 -21.10 -4.18
N GLU A 665 8.36 -20.28 -3.34
CA GLU A 665 8.38 -18.82 -3.53
C GLU A 665 9.16 -18.39 -4.79
N LEU A 666 10.27 -19.07 -5.08
CA LEU A 666 11.00 -18.88 -6.34
C LEU A 666 10.13 -19.27 -7.55
N GLU A 667 9.45 -20.41 -7.49
CA GLU A 667 8.56 -20.87 -8.56
C GLU A 667 7.41 -19.90 -8.78
N GLU A 668 6.82 -19.37 -7.71
CA GLU A 668 5.75 -18.37 -7.75
C GLU A 668 6.24 -17.05 -8.38
N MET A 669 7.42 -16.57 -7.99
CA MET A 669 8.05 -15.37 -8.57
C MET A 669 8.23 -15.53 -10.09
N LEU A 670 8.76 -16.68 -10.53
CA LEU A 670 8.91 -16.97 -11.95
C LEU A 670 7.55 -17.08 -12.65
N LEU A 671 6.56 -17.74 -12.05
CA LEU A 671 5.21 -17.86 -12.59
C LEU A 671 4.55 -16.48 -12.83
N LYS A 672 4.71 -15.54 -11.89
CA LYS A 672 4.18 -14.17 -11.99
C LYS A 672 4.77 -13.38 -13.17
N SER A 673 6.02 -13.66 -13.56
CA SER A 673 6.67 -12.98 -14.69
C SER A 673 6.35 -13.59 -16.07
N ARG A 674 5.94 -14.86 -16.13
CA ARG A 674 5.71 -15.61 -17.40
C ARG A 674 4.80 -14.90 -18.39
N VAL A 675 3.70 -14.30 -17.91
CA VAL A 675 2.73 -13.69 -18.82
C VAL A 675 3.30 -12.43 -19.50
N VAL A 676 4.11 -11.66 -18.79
CA VAL A 676 4.78 -10.47 -19.32
C VAL A 676 5.91 -10.88 -20.27
N LEU A 677 6.67 -11.93 -19.92
CA LEU A 677 7.66 -12.52 -20.82
C LEU A 677 7.02 -13.06 -22.10
N LYS A 678 5.87 -13.73 -22.01
CA LYS A 678 5.14 -14.22 -23.19
C LYS A 678 4.70 -13.06 -24.10
N ALA A 679 4.26 -11.94 -23.53
CA ALA A 679 3.95 -10.74 -24.30
C ALA A 679 5.18 -10.18 -25.01
N LEU A 680 6.33 -10.13 -24.32
CA LEU A 680 7.61 -9.76 -24.90
C LEU A 680 8.00 -10.70 -26.05
N SER A 681 7.78 -12.00 -25.88
CA SER A 681 8.08 -12.98 -26.91
C SER A 681 7.17 -12.90 -28.14
N MET A 682 5.92 -12.49 -27.97
CA MET A 682 5.04 -12.25 -29.12
C MET A 682 5.46 -11.00 -29.90
N ALA A 683 6.00 -9.99 -29.21
CA ALA A 683 6.50 -8.76 -29.85
C ALA A 683 7.86 -8.96 -30.54
N LEU A 684 8.71 -9.88 -30.04
CA LEU A 684 10.12 -10.00 -30.45
C LEU A 684 10.62 -11.40 -30.87
N GLY A 685 9.88 -12.50 -30.69
CA GLY A 685 10.40 -13.88 -30.86
C GLY A 685 10.60 -14.65 -29.54
N ARG A 686 11.12 -15.88 -29.54
CA ARG A 686 11.24 -16.71 -28.31
C ARG A 686 12.37 -16.23 -27.37
N PRO A 687 12.30 -16.40 -26.04
CA PRO A 687 13.41 -16.08 -25.13
C PRO A 687 14.46 -17.20 -25.11
N ASP A 688 15.73 -16.88 -24.98
CA ASP A 688 16.83 -17.83 -24.75
C ASP A 688 17.14 -17.96 -23.25
N GLY A 689 17.20 -19.20 -22.75
CA GLY A 689 17.77 -19.50 -21.43
C GLY A 689 16.82 -19.39 -20.23
N LEU A 690 15.50 -19.31 -20.41
CA LEU A 690 14.58 -19.52 -19.30
C LEU A 690 14.58 -21.00 -18.89
N PRO A 691 14.73 -21.34 -17.59
CA PRO A 691 14.59 -22.72 -17.15
C PRO A 691 13.14 -23.18 -17.39
N GLU A 692 12.95 -24.19 -18.24
CA GLU A 692 11.66 -24.89 -18.32
C GLU A 692 11.42 -25.63 -16.99
N PRO A 693 10.28 -25.43 -16.31
CA PRO A 693 9.90 -26.25 -15.17
C PRO A 693 9.30 -27.54 -15.72
N GLY A 694 10.04 -28.64 -15.65
CA GLY A 694 9.54 -29.97 -15.99
C GLY A 694 10.46 -30.88 -16.80
N ALA A 695 11.66 -30.43 -17.19
CA ALA A 695 12.67 -31.37 -17.69
C ALA A 695 13.22 -32.17 -16.51
N ALA A 696 12.67 -33.36 -16.27
CA ALA A 696 13.34 -34.36 -15.45
C ALA A 696 14.78 -34.50 -15.96
N PRO A 697 15.79 -34.56 -15.08
CA PRO A 697 17.17 -34.73 -15.51
C PRO A 697 17.24 -36.00 -16.36
N GLY A 698 17.65 -35.85 -17.62
CA GLY A 698 17.83 -36.94 -18.55
C GLY A 698 18.79 -37.98 -17.96
N ALA A 699 18.41 -39.25 -18.12
CA ALA A 699 19.16 -40.44 -17.76
C ALA A 699 20.56 -40.50 -18.39
#